data_AF-A0A525BZR5-F1
#
_entry.id   AF-A0A525BZR5-F1
#
_cell.length_a   1.000
_cell.length_b   1.000
_cell.length_c   1.000
_cell.angle_alpha   90.00
_cell.angle_beta   90.00
_cell.angle_gamma   90.00
#
_symmetry.space_group_name_H-M   'P 1'
#
loop_
_entity.id
_entity.type
_entity.pdbx_description
1 polymer ?
#
loop_
_entity_poly.entity_id
_entity_poly.type
_entity_poly.pdbx_seq_one_letter_code
_entity_poly.pdbx_strand_id
1 'polypeptide(L)'
;MSPVRITMTTIAIAALAALFLLAGVWRDGLLAGEQTNEPVELSRDPLHPAPEDWVAPDQAEALQRAREPRDFVAEVRHEDPRLRQVRFHQLGINISDITHAYMVLDSPMVNTYQDLYGPVRFMHTKHATRLEGNCALCHHVSPEGADASVDRLSETVACRACHQESFTTENPERIGLRAAYHQQCMDCHREMHMGPLDCFGCHRENVPDHRDLVQLPDNPTPMEVTTECLRCHESAGEDMLTSAHWLWQGPSPFTVERQERVMSGKATDTLNNFCVALPSNWPRCTSCHAGYGWTDADFDFTDMTRIDCLVCHDTTDSYVKAPPAAGMPAPTVDLVYVAQNVGRTSRNTCGGCHFQGGGGDAVKHADMCGVLRYPSRNCDIHMGGYDFDCSECHTTANHQIAGRSTSLPVSEGERACEDCHSSTPHYGESLLDHHLNNHVDTVACVTCHSPVYSKCKPTKVWWDWSLAGDKEREVTRDQYGMPEYNWKKGEFEWAESNQPTYAWYNGYMERLLMGDTINPEAVGFGPDDDPSYEERHSMVVTDISRPVGAIEDPSSRIAPFKVMDGIQAADAEHRYLLVPHLFPLGEDDPTAYWKHRDWQLAFQAGMEAAGLDYSGEYIWVRTNMYWVLNHEVVPKEMALSCVQCHESLSGERTCDRCHQDSRDIDFQELAQRGTDFSYMLSQGRDVTDLIGITDYLDFKALGYEGDPIIYGGRFTQLPLGTSEEATEDQ
;
A
#
# COMPACT_ATOMS: atom_id res chain seq x y z
N MET A 1 79.36 6.66 35.93
CA MET A 1 78.67 7.58 35.00
C MET A 1 77.38 6.92 34.58
N SER A 2 76.27 7.45 35.05
CA SER A 2 74.90 6.92 34.90
C SER A 2 73.98 8.11 34.67
N PRO A 3 72.95 7.98 33.84
CA PRO A 3 71.62 8.49 34.19
C PRO A 3 70.55 7.38 34.00
N VAL A 4 69.64 7.08 34.94
CA VAL A 4 68.48 7.85 35.49
C VAL A 4 67.40 8.05 34.41
N ARG A 5 66.35 7.22 34.32
CA ARG A 5 65.03 7.17 35.03
C ARG A 5 64.02 8.32 34.71
N ILE A 6 62.88 7.91 34.12
CA ILE A 6 61.46 8.33 34.37
C ILE A 6 61.10 9.74 33.83
N THR A 7 60.03 10.00 33.06
CA THR A 7 58.59 9.82 33.37
C THR A 7 57.68 9.93 32.12
N MET A 8 56.52 9.25 32.21
CA MET A 8 55.29 9.31 31.41
C MET A 8 54.90 10.68 30.81
N THR A 9 54.51 10.76 29.53
CA THR A 9 53.24 11.39 29.05
C THR A 9 52.96 11.06 27.57
N THR A 10 52.21 9.99 27.28
CA THR A 10 51.30 9.91 26.11
C THR A 10 50.35 8.72 26.29
N ILE A 11 49.33 8.92 27.12
CA ILE A 11 48.06 8.16 27.08
C ILE A 11 46.99 9.23 26.93
N ALA A 12 46.69 9.58 25.69
CA ALA A 12 45.49 10.28 25.28
C ALA A 12 45.35 9.98 23.78
N ILE A 13 44.14 9.68 23.33
CA ILE A 13 43.79 9.31 21.95
C ILE A 13 44.00 7.81 21.62
N ALA A 14 43.37 6.92 22.40
CA ALA A 14 42.99 5.57 21.93
C ALA A 14 41.88 4.89 22.75
N ALA A 15 41.29 5.56 23.76
CA ALA A 15 40.34 4.94 24.69
C ALA A 15 38.98 5.67 24.80
N LEU A 16 38.62 6.48 23.80
CA LEU A 16 37.32 7.20 23.76
C LEU A 16 36.44 6.85 22.55
N ALA A 17 36.89 5.93 21.68
CA ALA A 17 36.09 5.46 20.54
C ALA A 17 35.59 4.01 20.69
N ALA A 18 35.96 3.30 21.77
CA ALA A 18 35.61 1.89 21.99
C ALA A 18 34.58 1.67 23.13
N LEU A 19 34.01 2.75 23.68
CA LEU A 19 32.99 2.71 24.74
C LEU A 19 31.63 3.26 24.30
N PHE A 20 31.49 3.68 23.05
CA PHE A 20 30.24 4.21 22.47
C PHE A 20 29.55 3.26 21.47
N LEU A 21 30.07 2.03 21.28
CA LEU A 21 29.53 1.05 20.33
C LEU A 21 29.01 -0.24 21.00
N LEU A 22 28.80 -0.24 22.32
CA LEU A 22 28.28 -1.39 23.09
C LEU A 22 27.11 -1.04 24.03
N ALA A 23 26.46 0.11 23.86
CA ALA A 23 25.31 0.53 24.68
C ALA A 23 24.06 0.84 23.84
N GLY A 24 23.92 0.17 22.69
CA GLY A 24 22.84 0.38 21.72
C GLY A 24 21.97 -0.84 21.48
N VAL A 25 21.85 -1.76 22.43
CA VAL A 25 20.84 -2.83 22.46
C VAL A 25 20.68 -3.18 23.94
N TRP A 26 19.46 -3.44 24.41
CA TRP A 26 19.07 -3.72 25.81
C TRP A 26 18.73 -2.50 26.67
N ARG A 27 17.51 -1.98 26.46
CA ARG A 27 16.68 -1.48 27.56
C ARG A 27 15.20 -1.60 27.19
N ASP A 28 14.71 -2.84 27.20
CA ASP A 28 13.29 -3.15 27.29
C ASP A 28 13.11 -4.10 28.46
N GLY A 29 12.49 -3.61 29.52
CA GLY A 29 12.15 -4.40 30.71
C GLY A 29 12.07 -3.56 31.97
N LEU A 30 10.86 -3.49 32.53
CA LEU A 30 10.44 -2.89 33.80
C LEU A 30 10.24 -1.36 33.76
N LEU A 31 8.98 -0.93 33.72
CA LEU A 31 8.27 -0.45 34.91
C LEU A 31 6.88 0.11 34.49
N ALA A 32 5.83 -0.65 34.79
CA ALA A 32 4.57 -0.04 35.19
C ALA A 32 4.59 -0.05 36.71
N GLY A 33 5.00 1.05 37.34
CA GLY A 33 4.97 1.17 38.81
C GLY A 33 6.20 1.76 39.48
N GLU A 34 6.67 2.93 39.05
CA GLU A 34 7.16 3.96 39.98
C GLU A 34 7.22 5.27 39.20
N GLN A 35 6.31 6.21 39.50
CA GLN A 35 6.47 7.60 39.05
C GLN A 35 7.71 8.16 39.73
N THR A 36 8.86 8.08 39.05
CA THR A 36 9.97 8.95 39.35
C THR A 36 9.48 10.38 39.15
N ASN A 37 9.48 11.19 40.23
CA ASN A 37 9.10 12.61 40.23
C ASN A 37 10.04 13.52 39.40
N GLU A 38 10.81 12.97 38.47
CA GLU A 38 11.62 13.75 37.54
C GLU A 38 10.76 14.08 36.30
N PRO A 39 10.71 15.36 35.88
CA PRO A 39 9.95 15.75 34.70
C PRO A 39 10.50 15.03 33.47
N VAL A 40 9.62 14.31 32.75
CA VAL A 40 9.95 13.71 31.47
C VAL A 40 10.23 14.84 30.48
N GLU A 41 11.40 14.81 29.82
CA GLU A 41 11.74 15.77 28.79
C GLU A 41 10.85 15.53 27.55
N LEU A 42 10.09 16.55 27.17
CA LEU A 42 9.23 16.49 25.99
C LEU A 42 10.08 16.64 24.71
N SER A 43 9.82 15.78 23.73
CA SER A 43 10.46 15.81 22.43
C SER A 43 9.58 16.55 21.42
N ARG A 44 10.22 17.34 20.56
CA ARG A 44 9.63 17.94 19.35
C ARG A 44 10.37 17.52 18.08
N ASP A 45 11.33 16.62 18.23
CA ASP A 45 12.12 16.14 17.10
C ASP A 45 11.27 15.17 16.26
N PRO A 46 11.31 15.28 14.93
CA PRO A 46 10.64 14.34 14.06
C PRO A 46 11.26 12.93 14.19
N LEU A 47 10.42 11.91 14.25
CA LEU A 47 10.80 10.50 14.42
C LEU A 47 11.35 9.90 13.12
N HIS A 48 10.85 10.36 11.99
CA HIS A 48 11.14 9.90 10.64
C HIS A 48 11.31 11.13 9.73
N PRO A 49 12.34 11.97 9.93
CA PRO A 49 12.59 13.11 9.07
C PRO A 49 12.84 12.65 7.63
N ALA A 50 12.31 13.42 6.67
CA ALA A 50 12.64 13.23 5.27
C ALA A 50 14.16 13.34 5.07
N PRO A 51 14.80 12.43 4.32
CA PRO A 51 16.18 12.62 3.91
C PRO A 51 16.35 13.95 3.16
N GLU A 52 17.43 14.69 3.42
CA GLU A 52 17.64 16.02 2.83
C GLU A 52 17.66 16.02 1.29
N ASP A 53 18.06 14.89 0.70
CA ASP A 53 18.16 14.67 -0.74
C ASP A 53 16.94 13.96 -1.34
N TRP A 54 15.94 13.61 -0.53
CA TRP A 54 14.75 12.93 -1.04
C TRP A 54 13.85 13.88 -1.84
N VAL A 55 13.46 13.42 -3.02
CA VAL A 55 12.50 14.11 -3.89
C VAL A 55 11.66 13.09 -4.64
N ALA A 56 10.39 13.41 -4.86
CA ALA A 56 9.54 12.71 -5.81
C ALA A 56 9.68 13.38 -7.19
N PRO A 57 10.49 12.81 -8.12
CA PRO A 57 10.94 13.54 -9.31
C PRO A 57 9.80 13.90 -10.25
N ASP A 58 8.83 13.00 -10.46
CA ASP A 58 7.72 13.25 -11.40
C ASP A 58 6.78 14.34 -10.85
N GLN A 59 6.55 14.36 -9.53
CA GLN A 59 5.79 15.41 -8.86
C GLN A 59 6.53 16.76 -8.90
N ALA A 60 7.83 16.76 -8.61
CA ALA A 60 8.65 17.97 -8.62
C ALA A 60 8.68 18.61 -10.01
N GLU A 61 8.86 17.80 -11.06
CA GLU A 61 8.81 18.26 -12.45
C GLU A 61 7.41 18.81 -12.80
N ALA A 62 6.34 18.13 -12.39
CA ALA A 62 4.98 18.58 -12.65
C ALA A 62 4.67 19.93 -11.97
N LEU A 63 5.11 20.14 -10.73
CA LEU A 63 4.98 21.41 -10.00
C LEU A 63 5.81 22.52 -10.64
N GLN A 64 7.04 22.23 -11.06
CA GLN A 64 7.88 23.18 -11.79
C GLN A 64 7.18 23.63 -13.07
N ARG A 65 6.70 22.67 -13.87
CA ARG A 65 5.96 22.92 -15.11
C ARG A 65 4.66 23.68 -14.88
N ALA A 66 3.96 23.45 -13.77
CA ALA A 66 2.76 24.17 -13.40
C ALA A 66 3.03 25.68 -13.21
N ARG A 67 4.17 26.02 -12.60
CA ARG A 67 4.59 27.41 -12.29
C ARG A 67 5.24 28.15 -13.46
N GLU A 68 5.65 27.46 -14.52
CA GLU A 68 6.26 28.09 -15.69
C GLU A 68 5.31 29.11 -16.35
N PRO A 69 5.75 30.37 -16.55
CA PRO A 69 4.96 31.35 -17.28
C PRO A 69 4.76 30.91 -18.73
N ARG A 70 3.66 31.37 -19.33
CA ARG A 70 3.36 31.14 -20.75
C ARG A 70 3.11 32.47 -21.41
N ASP A 71 3.67 32.64 -22.61
CA ASP A 71 3.41 33.82 -23.42
C ASP A 71 1.91 33.93 -23.69
N PHE A 72 1.40 35.15 -23.59
CA PHE A 72 -0.02 35.41 -23.81
C PHE A 72 -0.35 35.27 -25.29
N VAL A 73 -1.29 34.38 -25.61
CA VAL A 73 -1.82 34.21 -26.97
C VAL A 73 -3.03 35.12 -27.13
N ALA A 74 -2.83 36.28 -27.75
CA ALA A 74 -3.89 37.24 -27.99
C ALA A 74 -4.83 36.78 -29.11
N GLU A 75 -4.28 36.46 -30.28
CA GLU A 75 -5.05 36.08 -31.46
C GLU A 75 -5.16 34.56 -31.59
N VAL A 76 -6.36 34.07 -31.86
CA VAL A 76 -6.67 32.63 -31.98
C VAL A 76 -7.44 32.33 -33.26
N ARG A 77 -7.20 31.15 -33.83
CA ARG A 77 -8.00 30.60 -34.93
C ARG A 77 -9.18 29.84 -34.37
N HIS A 78 -10.39 30.35 -34.62
CA HIS A 78 -11.64 29.65 -34.35
C HIS A 78 -11.98 28.67 -35.47
N GLU A 79 -12.45 27.49 -35.08
CA GLU A 79 -12.89 26.45 -36.00
C GLU A 79 -14.03 25.66 -35.37
N ASP A 80 -14.92 25.10 -36.20
CA ASP A 80 -15.92 24.15 -35.74
C ASP A 80 -15.24 22.93 -35.09
N PRO A 81 -15.67 22.48 -33.89
CA PRO A 81 -15.01 21.38 -33.18
C PRO A 81 -14.87 20.09 -34.01
N ARG A 82 -15.83 19.80 -34.90
CA ARG A 82 -15.79 18.60 -35.74
C ARG A 82 -14.75 18.74 -36.85
N LEU A 83 -14.65 19.92 -37.46
CA LEU A 83 -13.61 20.20 -38.46
C LEU A 83 -12.21 20.16 -37.83
N ARG A 84 -12.09 20.66 -36.59
CA ARG A 84 -10.85 20.61 -35.82
C ARG A 84 -10.42 19.18 -35.49
N GLN A 85 -11.36 18.34 -35.05
CA GLN A 85 -11.10 16.91 -34.85
C GLN A 85 -10.58 16.25 -36.13
N VAL A 86 -11.24 16.51 -37.27
CA VAL A 86 -10.77 15.99 -38.58
C VAL A 86 -9.35 16.48 -38.88
N ARG A 87 -9.01 17.74 -38.60
CA ARG A 87 -7.65 18.25 -38.77
C ARG A 87 -6.65 17.52 -37.88
N PHE A 88 -6.95 17.31 -36.59
CA PHE A 88 -6.05 16.58 -35.70
C PHE A 88 -5.76 15.17 -36.20
N HIS A 89 -6.78 14.46 -36.69
CA HIS A 89 -6.58 13.17 -37.36
C HIS A 89 -5.71 13.28 -38.62
N GLN A 90 -5.93 14.29 -39.47
CA GLN A 90 -5.11 14.51 -40.68
C GLN A 90 -3.64 14.84 -40.35
N LEU A 91 -3.40 15.49 -39.22
CA LEU A 91 -2.06 15.78 -38.70
C LEU A 91 -1.42 14.60 -37.97
N GLY A 92 -2.18 13.52 -37.73
CA GLY A 92 -1.75 12.38 -36.94
C GLY A 92 -1.46 12.72 -35.48
N ILE A 93 -2.14 13.73 -34.92
CA ILE A 93 -2.05 14.07 -33.50
C ILE A 93 -2.89 13.07 -32.72
N ASN A 94 -2.28 12.32 -31.82
CA ASN A 94 -2.94 11.26 -31.05
C ASN A 94 -2.36 11.10 -29.63
N ILE A 95 -2.77 10.05 -28.90
CA ILE A 95 -2.38 9.82 -27.50
C ILE A 95 -0.87 9.60 -27.35
N SER A 96 -0.20 9.04 -28.36
CA SER A 96 1.26 8.83 -28.35
C SER A 96 2.07 10.13 -28.35
N ASP A 97 1.44 11.24 -28.74
CA ASP A 97 2.05 12.57 -28.69
C ASP A 97 2.01 13.22 -27.29
N ILE A 98 1.34 12.60 -26.32
CA ILE A 98 1.30 13.10 -24.96
C ILE A 98 2.69 12.97 -24.34
N THR A 99 3.34 14.11 -24.15
CA THR A 99 4.65 14.20 -23.49
C THR A 99 4.56 14.04 -21.98
N HIS A 100 3.41 14.38 -21.39
CA HIS A 100 3.21 14.40 -19.95
C HIS A 100 1.88 13.73 -19.59
N ALA A 101 1.96 12.49 -19.09
CA ALA A 101 0.79 11.72 -18.66
C ALA A 101 0.13 12.27 -17.39
N TYR A 102 0.92 12.97 -16.56
CA TYR A 102 0.53 13.56 -15.29
C TYR A 102 0.85 15.05 -15.28
N MET A 103 -0.08 15.85 -14.77
CA MET A 103 0.06 17.30 -14.60
C MET A 103 -0.51 17.74 -13.26
N VAL A 104 0.08 18.78 -12.68
CA VAL A 104 -0.51 19.49 -11.54
C VAL A 104 -1.09 20.80 -12.06
N LEU A 105 -2.38 21.00 -11.86
CA LEU A 105 -3.06 22.26 -12.15
C LEU A 105 -2.85 23.20 -10.97
N ASP A 106 -1.70 23.86 -10.99
CA ASP A 106 -1.32 24.92 -10.05
C ASP A 106 -0.90 26.16 -10.84
N SER A 107 -1.35 27.33 -10.41
CA SER A 107 -0.95 28.60 -11.03
C SER A 107 -1.08 29.75 -10.03
N PRO A 108 -0.08 30.65 -9.95
CA PRO A 108 -0.20 31.88 -9.16
C PRO A 108 -1.42 32.74 -9.55
N MET A 109 -1.89 32.62 -10.81
CA MET A 109 -3.06 33.35 -11.33
C MET A 109 -4.38 32.87 -10.71
N VAL A 110 -4.49 31.61 -10.29
CA VAL A 110 -5.74 31.08 -9.74
C VAL A 110 -5.89 31.38 -8.25
N ASN A 111 -4.76 31.54 -7.54
CA ASN A 111 -4.73 31.78 -6.08
C ASN A 111 -4.57 33.26 -5.70
N THR A 112 -4.66 34.19 -6.68
CA THR A 112 -4.41 35.61 -6.43
C THR A 112 -5.40 36.25 -5.44
N TYR A 113 -6.66 35.79 -5.42
CA TYR A 113 -7.71 36.39 -4.60
C TYR A 113 -8.11 35.55 -3.38
N GLN A 114 -8.04 34.22 -3.49
CA GLN A 114 -8.41 33.26 -2.45
C GLN A 114 -7.58 31.98 -2.65
N ASP A 115 -7.03 31.46 -1.55
CA ASP A 115 -6.24 30.21 -1.53
C ASP A 115 -6.85 29.25 -0.49
N LEU A 116 -8.03 28.72 -0.82
CA LEU A 116 -8.80 27.84 0.06
C LEU A 116 -8.54 26.35 -0.21
N TYR A 117 -7.96 26.03 -1.37
CA TYR A 117 -7.89 24.67 -1.88
C TYR A 117 -6.49 24.38 -2.43
N GLY A 118 -6.05 23.16 -2.20
CA GLY A 118 -4.83 22.63 -2.82
C GLY A 118 -4.99 22.45 -4.33
N PRO A 119 -3.86 22.25 -5.04
CA PRO A 119 -3.85 22.09 -6.48
C PRO A 119 -4.52 20.78 -6.91
N VAL A 120 -5.03 20.75 -8.15
CA VAL A 120 -5.68 19.56 -8.72
C VAL A 120 -4.65 18.73 -9.49
N ARG A 121 -4.62 17.43 -9.22
CA ARG A 121 -3.82 16.46 -9.97
C ARG A 121 -4.61 16.00 -11.21
N PHE A 122 -4.08 16.23 -12.41
CA PHE A 122 -4.74 15.91 -13.68
C PHE A 122 -4.00 14.79 -14.43
N MET A 123 -4.72 13.68 -14.63
CA MET A 123 -4.23 12.51 -15.39
C MET A 123 -4.52 12.69 -16.88
N HIS A 124 -3.63 13.35 -17.60
CA HIS A 124 -3.84 13.73 -19.00
C HIS A 124 -4.11 12.53 -19.90
N THR A 125 -3.30 11.47 -19.78
CA THR A 125 -3.48 10.29 -20.63
C THR A 125 -4.77 9.54 -20.32
N LYS A 126 -5.20 9.45 -19.05
CA LYS A 126 -6.48 8.84 -18.70
C LYS A 126 -7.64 9.52 -19.44
N HIS A 127 -7.67 10.84 -19.42
CA HIS A 127 -8.71 11.63 -20.10
C HIS A 127 -8.63 11.45 -21.62
N ALA A 128 -7.42 11.53 -22.19
CA ALA A 128 -7.24 11.35 -23.63
C ALA A 128 -7.69 9.95 -24.11
N THR A 129 -7.36 8.89 -23.37
CA THR A 129 -7.80 7.52 -23.65
C THR A 129 -9.32 7.38 -23.51
N ARG A 130 -9.92 7.95 -22.45
CA ARG A 130 -11.37 7.88 -22.24
C ARG A 130 -12.15 8.60 -23.33
N LEU A 131 -11.55 9.61 -23.95
CA LEU A 131 -12.12 10.37 -25.06
C LEU A 131 -11.69 9.83 -26.44
N GLU A 132 -11.13 8.62 -26.51
CA GLU A 132 -10.73 7.95 -27.75
C GLU A 132 -9.78 8.82 -28.61
N GLY A 133 -8.88 9.56 -27.96
CA GLY A 133 -7.92 10.42 -28.64
C GLY A 133 -8.51 11.70 -29.25
N ASN A 134 -9.76 12.06 -28.93
CA ASN A 134 -10.37 13.30 -29.41
C ASN A 134 -9.81 14.54 -28.69
N CYS A 135 -8.58 14.93 -29.04
CA CYS A 135 -7.88 16.06 -28.44
C CYS A 135 -8.59 17.41 -28.64
N ALA A 136 -9.48 17.51 -29.65
CA ALA A 136 -10.22 18.75 -29.96
C ALA A 136 -11.26 19.11 -28.89
N LEU A 137 -11.67 18.16 -28.04
CA LEU A 137 -12.58 18.42 -26.92
C LEU A 137 -11.95 19.30 -25.84
N CYS A 138 -10.63 19.19 -25.64
CA CYS A 138 -9.89 19.98 -24.65
C CYS A 138 -9.09 21.11 -25.31
N HIS A 139 -8.38 20.81 -26.40
CA HIS A 139 -7.62 21.80 -27.18
C HIS A 139 -8.51 22.42 -28.25
N HIS A 140 -9.47 23.24 -27.84
CA HIS A 140 -10.56 23.74 -28.68
C HIS A 140 -10.18 24.83 -29.71
N VAL A 141 -9.06 25.53 -29.52
CA VAL A 141 -8.59 26.62 -30.40
C VAL A 141 -7.07 26.55 -30.56
N SER A 142 -6.54 27.15 -31.63
CA SER A 142 -5.09 27.28 -31.87
C SER A 142 -4.67 28.74 -31.85
N PRO A 143 -3.41 29.05 -31.50
CA PRO A 143 -2.83 30.37 -31.75
C PRO A 143 -2.93 30.76 -33.24
N GLU A 144 -3.20 32.02 -33.54
CA GLU A 144 -3.08 32.53 -34.91
C GLU A 144 -1.62 32.44 -35.37
N GLY A 145 -1.39 31.86 -36.56
CA GLY A 145 -0.04 31.59 -37.06
C GLY A 145 0.59 30.26 -36.64
N ALA A 146 -0.13 29.40 -35.90
CA ALA A 146 0.25 28.01 -35.72
C ALA A 146 0.47 27.34 -37.09
N ASP A 147 1.66 26.76 -37.28
CA ASP A 147 2.06 26.10 -38.52
C ASP A 147 2.44 24.65 -38.23
N ALA A 148 1.45 23.77 -38.37
CA ALA A 148 1.62 22.34 -38.17
C ALA A 148 2.63 21.69 -39.15
N SER A 149 3.04 22.38 -40.22
CA SER A 149 4.12 21.92 -41.11
C SER A 149 5.52 22.12 -40.51
N VAL A 150 5.66 23.04 -39.55
CA VAL A 150 6.91 23.33 -38.83
C VAL A 150 6.92 22.62 -37.48
N ASP A 151 5.84 22.78 -36.71
CA ASP A 151 5.64 22.09 -35.44
C ASP A 151 4.17 21.67 -35.33
N ARG A 152 3.92 20.36 -35.44
CA ARG A 152 2.58 19.80 -35.37
C ARG A 152 1.88 20.08 -34.03
N LEU A 153 2.64 20.21 -32.93
CA LEU A 153 2.09 20.47 -31.60
C LEU A 153 1.83 21.96 -31.34
N SER A 154 2.17 22.84 -32.27
CA SER A 154 1.77 24.27 -32.21
C SER A 154 0.25 24.46 -32.20
N GLU A 155 -0.50 23.44 -32.60
CA GLU A 155 -1.96 23.38 -32.58
C GLU A 155 -2.55 23.05 -31.18
N THR A 156 -1.73 22.62 -30.23
CA THR A 156 -2.13 22.25 -28.86
C THR A 156 -1.36 23.07 -27.83
N VAL A 157 -2.01 24.12 -27.30
CA VAL A 157 -1.43 24.96 -26.23
C VAL A 157 -2.16 24.76 -24.91
N ALA A 158 -1.46 25.05 -23.80
CA ALA A 158 -2.03 25.00 -22.46
C ALA A 158 -3.10 26.09 -22.27
N CYS A 159 -4.17 25.80 -21.51
CA CYS A 159 -5.26 26.74 -21.24
C CYS A 159 -4.74 28.12 -20.77
N ARG A 160 -3.72 28.12 -19.90
CA ARG A 160 -3.10 29.33 -19.33
C ARG A 160 -2.34 30.22 -20.32
N ALA A 161 -2.11 29.76 -21.56
CA ALA A 161 -1.56 30.61 -22.61
C ALA A 161 -2.60 31.62 -23.10
N CYS A 162 -3.87 31.22 -23.17
CA CYS A 162 -4.98 32.07 -23.60
C CYS A 162 -5.77 32.62 -22.39
N HIS A 163 -6.11 31.75 -21.44
CA HIS A 163 -6.89 32.06 -20.24
C HIS A 163 -5.97 32.42 -19.08
N GLN A 164 -5.65 33.72 -18.93
CA GLN A 164 -4.81 34.23 -17.83
C GLN A 164 -5.69 34.89 -16.76
N GLU A 165 -5.41 36.15 -16.40
CA GLU A 165 -6.19 36.92 -15.44
C GLU A 165 -7.65 37.09 -15.90
N SER A 166 -8.56 37.20 -14.93
CA SER A 166 -9.98 37.41 -15.23
C SER A 166 -10.22 38.87 -15.62
N PHE A 167 -11.03 39.10 -16.65
CA PHE A 167 -11.53 40.44 -17.06
C PHE A 167 -10.43 41.44 -17.47
N THR A 168 -9.72 41.14 -18.55
CA THR A 168 -8.83 42.13 -19.18
C THR A 168 -9.62 43.12 -20.04
N THR A 169 -9.20 44.38 -20.08
CA THR A 169 -9.86 45.41 -20.93
C THR A 169 -9.68 45.15 -22.42
N GLU A 170 -8.65 44.41 -22.79
CA GLU A 170 -8.28 44.12 -24.18
C GLU A 170 -9.07 42.92 -24.76
N ASN A 171 -9.47 41.96 -23.92
CA ASN A 171 -10.23 40.77 -24.31
C ASN A 171 -11.36 40.47 -23.29
N PRO A 172 -12.38 41.34 -23.17
CA PRO A 172 -13.38 41.28 -22.11
C PRO A 172 -14.26 40.02 -22.13
N GLU A 173 -14.38 39.37 -23.29
CA GLU A 173 -15.12 38.11 -23.47
C GLU A 173 -14.34 36.88 -23.01
N ARG A 174 -13.03 37.01 -22.75
CA ARG A 174 -12.19 35.88 -22.35
C ARG A 174 -12.25 35.64 -20.85
N ILE A 175 -12.78 34.48 -20.47
CA ILE A 175 -12.82 34.05 -19.07
C ILE A 175 -11.41 33.77 -18.53
N GLY A 176 -11.20 34.03 -17.25
CA GLY A 176 -9.92 33.74 -16.58
C GLY A 176 -9.68 32.24 -16.38
N LEU A 177 -8.44 31.88 -16.05
CA LEU A 177 -7.98 30.49 -15.97
C LEU A 177 -8.84 29.59 -15.07
N ARG A 178 -9.19 30.06 -13.88
CA ARG A 178 -10.02 29.30 -12.92
C ARG A 178 -11.38 28.94 -13.51
N ALA A 179 -12.04 29.90 -14.17
CA ALA A 179 -13.33 29.68 -14.79
C ALA A 179 -13.21 28.73 -16.00
N ALA A 180 -12.13 28.85 -16.80
CA ALA A 180 -11.88 27.97 -17.93
C ALA A 180 -11.75 26.50 -17.51
N TYR A 181 -10.97 26.22 -16.45
CA TYR A 181 -10.85 24.86 -15.92
C TYR A 181 -12.18 24.31 -15.39
N HIS A 182 -12.87 25.07 -14.54
CA HIS A 182 -14.14 24.60 -13.98
C HIS A 182 -15.20 24.37 -15.05
N GLN A 183 -15.36 25.29 -16.01
CA GLN A 183 -16.32 25.13 -17.08
C GLN A 183 -15.99 23.88 -17.92
N GLN A 184 -14.75 23.76 -18.41
CA GLN A 184 -14.37 22.63 -19.25
C GLN A 184 -14.49 21.27 -18.53
N CYS A 185 -13.95 21.16 -17.31
CA CYS A 185 -13.92 19.89 -16.59
C CYS A 185 -15.30 19.52 -16.03
N MET A 186 -15.98 20.45 -15.33
CA MET A 186 -17.25 20.13 -14.67
C MET A 186 -18.39 19.94 -15.66
N ASP A 187 -18.44 20.69 -16.77
CA ASP A 187 -19.47 20.49 -17.78
C ASP A 187 -19.28 19.12 -18.46
N CYS A 188 -18.05 18.78 -18.85
CA CYS A 188 -17.73 17.45 -19.38
C CYS A 188 -18.09 16.33 -18.39
N HIS A 189 -17.70 16.44 -17.13
CA HIS A 189 -18.05 15.45 -16.10
C HIS A 189 -19.56 15.31 -15.92
N ARG A 190 -20.31 16.42 -16.04
CA ARG A 190 -21.77 16.42 -15.89
C ARG A 190 -22.46 15.77 -17.08
N GLU A 191 -22.03 16.12 -18.29
CA GLU A 191 -22.58 15.59 -19.54
C GLU A 191 -22.27 14.10 -19.70
N MET A 192 -21.06 13.68 -19.33
CA MET A 192 -20.63 12.29 -19.41
C MET A 192 -21.07 11.44 -18.21
N HIS A 193 -21.56 12.07 -17.14
CA HIS A 193 -21.82 11.43 -15.85
C HIS A 193 -20.58 10.69 -15.29
N MET A 194 -19.40 11.27 -15.44
CA MET A 194 -18.12 10.67 -15.07
C MET A 194 -17.18 11.69 -14.46
N GLY A 195 -16.57 11.35 -13.33
CA GLY A 195 -15.64 12.23 -12.61
C GLY A 195 -16.33 13.11 -11.56
N PRO A 196 -15.54 13.84 -10.75
CA PRO A 196 -16.05 14.67 -9.67
C PRO A 196 -16.81 15.91 -10.17
N LEU A 197 -17.91 16.25 -9.50
CA LEU A 197 -18.72 17.45 -9.78
C LEU A 197 -18.75 18.46 -8.63
N ASP A 198 -18.28 18.06 -7.45
CA ASP A 198 -18.18 18.93 -6.29
C ASP A 198 -16.73 19.40 -6.07
N CYS A 199 -16.56 20.35 -5.14
CA CYS A 199 -15.27 20.95 -4.86
C CYS A 199 -14.27 19.92 -4.32
N PHE A 200 -14.72 19.03 -3.43
CA PHE A 200 -13.86 18.12 -2.67
C PHE A 200 -13.42 16.89 -3.46
N GLY A 201 -14.18 16.52 -4.49
CA GLY A 201 -13.80 15.48 -5.43
C GLY A 201 -12.64 15.90 -6.35
N CYS A 202 -12.42 17.20 -6.54
CA CYS A 202 -11.30 17.74 -7.33
C CYS A 202 -10.18 18.28 -6.43
N HIS A 203 -10.56 19.04 -5.40
CA HIS A 203 -9.65 19.77 -4.56
C HIS A 203 -9.64 19.19 -3.15
N ARG A 204 -8.47 19.24 -2.53
CA ARG A 204 -8.35 19.06 -1.09
C ARG A 204 -8.40 20.42 -0.41
N GLU A 205 -9.14 20.58 0.68
CA GLU A 205 -9.27 21.85 1.42
C GLU A 205 -8.02 22.20 2.23
N ASN A 206 -7.58 23.45 2.18
CA ASN A 206 -6.41 23.91 2.93
C ASN A 206 -6.70 23.86 4.43
N VAL A 207 -5.75 23.32 5.21
CA VAL A 207 -5.90 23.21 6.66
C VAL A 207 -5.68 24.58 7.30
N PRO A 208 -6.60 25.08 8.13
CA PRO A 208 -6.37 26.31 8.89
C PRO A 208 -5.23 26.13 9.90
N ASP A 209 -4.59 27.24 10.29
CA ASP A 209 -3.57 27.22 11.34
C ASP A 209 -4.21 26.96 12.70
N HIS A 210 -3.84 25.87 13.35
CA HIS A 210 -4.42 25.43 14.62
C HIS A 210 -3.76 26.10 15.85
N ARG A 211 -2.62 26.79 15.69
CA ARG A 211 -1.86 27.37 16.81
C ARG A 211 -2.67 28.33 17.66
N ASP A 212 -3.51 29.14 17.02
CA ASP A 212 -4.38 30.12 17.69
C ASP A 212 -5.79 29.58 17.96
N LEU A 213 -6.13 28.40 17.41
CA LEU A 213 -7.47 27.80 17.50
C LEU A 213 -7.58 26.78 18.65
N VAL A 214 -6.51 26.02 18.89
CA VAL A 214 -6.44 24.98 19.91
C VAL A 214 -6.12 25.60 21.27
N GLN A 215 -6.98 25.34 22.25
CA GLN A 215 -6.87 25.86 23.61
C GLN A 215 -6.74 24.71 24.60
N LEU A 216 -5.49 24.40 24.98
CA LEU A 216 -5.17 23.30 25.90
C LEU A 216 -4.47 23.82 27.17
N PRO A 217 -4.62 23.13 28.32
CA PRO A 217 -3.77 23.35 29.48
C PRO A 217 -2.31 22.97 29.17
N ASP A 218 -1.37 23.36 30.03
CA ASP A 218 0.07 23.13 29.81
C ASP A 218 0.46 21.63 29.73
N ASN A 219 -0.28 20.74 30.39
CA ASN A 219 -0.05 19.30 30.40
C ASN A 219 -1.38 18.56 30.23
N PRO A 220 -1.98 18.58 29.01
CA PRO A 220 -3.26 17.96 28.78
C PRO A 220 -3.12 16.44 28.81
N THR A 221 -4.19 15.75 29.20
CA THR A 221 -4.34 14.33 28.92
C THR A 221 -4.70 14.12 27.43
N PRO A 222 -4.45 12.93 26.85
CA PRO A 222 -4.84 12.66 25.46
C PRO A 222 -6.35 12.84 25.21
N MET A 223 -7.18 12.51 26.19
CA MET A 223 -8.64 12.70 26.11
C MET A 223 -9.04 14.18 26.21
N GLU A 224 -8.29 15.01 26.94
CA GLU A 224 -8.49 16.46 26.95
C GLU A 224 -8.15 17.08 25.58
N VAL A 225 -7.11 16.58 24.91
CA VAL A 225 -6.82 16.99 23.51
C VAL A 225 -7.99 16.68 22.60
N THR A 226 -8.51 15.45 22.66
CA THR A 226 -9.64 15.03 21.84
C THR A 226 -10.89 15.84 22.15
N THR A 227 -11.15 16.11 23.43
CA THR A 227 -12.26 16.98 23.86
C THR A 227 -12.17 18.37 23.24
N GLU A 228 -10.96 18.94 23.16
CA GLU A 228 -10.73 20.23 22.50
C GLU A 228 -10.94 20.15 20.98
N CYS A 229 -10.53 19.05 20.34
CA CYS A 229 -10.83 18.81 18.91
C CYS A 229 -12.35 18.75 18.66
N LEU A 230 -13.09 18.01 19.49
CA LEU A 230 -14.54 17.80 19.36
C LEU A 230 -15.34 19.10 19.53
N ARG A 231 -14.78 20.15 20.16
CA ARG A 231 -15.40 21.48 20.24
C ARG A 231 -15.74 22.06 18.86
N CYS A 232 -14.95 21.73 17.84
CA CYS A 232 -15.15 22.18 16.46
C CYS A 232 -15.42 21.03 15.47
N HIS A 233 -14.99 19.82 15.81
CA HIS A 233 -15.02 18.64 14.94
C HIS A 233 -15.89 17.51 15.49
N GLU A 234 -17.00 17.83 16.18
CA GLU A 234 -17.93 16.83 16.71
C GLU A 234 -18.40 15.83 15.65
N SER A 235 -18.75 16.30 14.44
CA SER A 235 -19.17 15.44 13.33
C SER A 235 -18.08 14.46 12.88
N ALA A 236 -16.80 14.86 12.93
CA ALA A 236 -15.68 13.96 12.64
C ALA A 236 -15.54 12.87 13.71
N GLY A 237 -15.82 13.22 14.98
CA GLY A 237 -15.94 12.26 16.07
C GLY A 237 -17.06 11.26 15.81
N GLU A 238 -18.25 11.74 15.46
CA GLU A 238 -19.43 10.90 15.15
C GLU A 238 -19.15 9.95 13.97
N ASP A 239 -18.54 10.45 12.90
CA ASP A 239 -18.11 9.67 11.74
C ASP A 239 -17.18 8.51 12.16
N MET A 240 -16.15 8.83 12.95
CA MET A 240 -15.16 7.86 13.43
C MET A 240 -15.78 6.73 14.25
N LEU A 241 -16.83 6.99 15.05
CA LEU A 241 -17.50 5.96 15.85
C LEU A 241 -18.07 4.80 15.02
N THR A 242 -18.32 5.03 13.73
CA THR A 242 -18.84 4.03 12.80
C THR A 242 -17.76 3.40 11.91
N SER A 243 -16.53 3.93 11.94
CA SER A 243 -15.44 3.47 11.08
C SER A 243 -14.88 2.11 11.52
N ALA A 244 -14.38 1.35 10.55
CA ALA A 244 -13.64 0.12 10.78
C ALA A 244 -12.33 0.36 11.55
N HIS A 245 -11.74 1.56 11.45
CA HIS A 245 -10.51 1.91 12.17
C HIS A 245 -10.74 2.08 13.67
N TRP A 246 -11.93 2.57 14.05
CA TRP A 246 -12.38 2.65 15.44
C TRP A 246 -12.92 1.31 15.95
N LEU A 247 -13.83 0.69 15.22
CA LEU A 247 -14.52 -0.52 15.70
C LEU A 247 -13.66 -1.79 15.56
N TRP A 248 -12.67 -1.79 14.66
CA TRP A 248 -11.92 -2.98 14.24
C TRP A 248 -12.81 -4.14 13.75
N GLN A 249 -13.99 -3.80 13.25
CA GLN A 249 -15.00 -4.67 12.69
C GLN A 249 -15.84 -3.89 11.67
N GLY A 250 -16.57 -4.61 10.83
CA GLY A 250 -17.49 -4.02 9.87
C GLY A 250 -18.05 -5.04 8.89
N PRO A 251 -18.66 -4.57 7.78
CA PRO A 251 -19.19 -5.40 6.73
C PRO A 251 -18.12 -6.27 6.07
N SER A 252 -18.45 -7.54 5.80
CA SER A 252 -17.58 -8.49 5.11
C SER A 252 -18.15 -9.05 3.80
N PRO A 253 -18.55 -8.19 2.84
CA PRO A 253 -19.24 -8.61 1.61
C PRO A 253 -18.42 -9.56 0.73
N PHE A 254 -17.10 -9.59 0.89
CA PHE A 254 -16.18 -10.40 0.09
C PHE A 254 -15.71 -11.69 0.80
N THR A 255 -16.36 -12.09 1.90
CA THR A 255 -16.06 -13.36 2.57
C THR A 255 -17.07 -14.42 2.16
N VAL A 256 -16.60 -15.51 1.58
CA VAL A 256 -17.45 -16.63 1.13
C VAL A 256 -18.30 -17.17 2.29
N GLU A 257 -19.56 -17.45 1.99
CA GLU A 257 -20.60 -17.94 2.92
C GLU A 257 -20.90 -17.03 4.12
N ARG A 258 -20.28 -15.85 4.18
CA ARG A 258 -20.39 -14.90 5.29
C ARG A 258 -20.53 -13.45 4.78
N GLN A 259 -20.99 -13.28 3.53
CA GLN A 259 -21.08 -11.97 2.87
C GLN A 259 -22.00 -10.99 3.62
N GLU A 260 -23.01 -11.49 4.31
CA GLU A 260 -23.98 -10.69 5.06
C GLU A 260 -23.55 -10.37 6.49
N ARG A 261 -22.36 -10.82 6.95
CA ARG A 261 -21.87 -10.45 8.28
C ARG A 261 -21.45 -8.98 8.29
N VAL A 262 -22.04 -8.23 9.22
CA VAL A 262 -21.79 -6.78 9.40
C VAL A 262 -20.86 -6.44 10.56
N MET A 263 -20.48 -7.43 11.39
CA MET A 263 -19.63 -7.26 12.58
C MET A 263 -18.47 -8.27 12.59
N SER A 264 -17.87 -8.53 11.43
CA SER A 264 -16.67 -9.39 11.33
C SER A 264 -15.43 -8.52 11.38
N GLY A 265 -14.30 -9.03 11.89
CA GLY A 265 -13.05 -8.27 11.93
C GLY A 265 -12.11 -8.63 13.08
N LYS A 266 -11.06 -7.82 13.22
CA LYS A 266 -9.98 -8.03 14.22
C LYS A 266 -10.48 -7.98 15.66
N ALA A 267 -11.55 -7.21 15.92
CA ALA A 267 -12.16 -7.10 17.24
C ALA A 267 -13.04 -8.31 17.62
N THR A 268 -13.49 -9.11 16.64
CA THR A 268 -14.59 -10.06 16.84
C THR A 268 -14.21 -11.50 16.58
N ASP A 269 -13.97 -11.87 15.32
CA ASP A 269 -13.91 -13.28 14.89
C ASP A 269 -12.68 -13.62 14.04
N THR A 270 -11.79 -12.66 13.77
CA THR A 270 -10.64 -12.90 12.88
C THR A 270 -9.38 -13.35 13.62
N LEU A 271 -8.67 -14.32 13.03
CA LEU A 271 -7.35 -14.78 13.45
C LEU A 271 -6.33 -14.66 12.29
N ASN A 272 -5.04 -14.79 12.58
CA ASN A 272 -3.95 -14.83 11.60
C ASN A 272 -2.82 -15.76 12.07
N ASN A 273 -1.84 -16.06 11.21
CA ASN A 273 -0.63 -16.82 11.55
C ASN A 273 0.58 -15.94 11.91
N PHE A 274 0.33 -14.76 12.48
CA PHE A 274 1.35 -13.92 13.11
C PHE A 274 1.21 -13.96 14.62
N CYS A 275 0.46 -13.01 15.20
CA CYS A 275 0.18 -12.94 16.64
C CYS A 275 -1.17 -13.56 17.00
N VAL A 276 -1.75 -14.34 16.09
CA VAL A 276 -2.99 -15.10 16.28
C VAL A 276 -4.24 -14.21 16.35
N ALA A 277 -4.63 -13.73 17.53
CA ALA A 277 -5.88 -13.01 17.71
C ALA A 277 -5.82 -11.96 18.82
N LEU A 278 -6.80 -11.06 18.83
CA LEU A 278 -6.91 -9.96 19.79
C LEU A 278 -7.29 -10.38 21.22
N PRO A 279 -8.25 -11.30 21.45
CA PRO A 279 -8.72 -11.62 22.80
C PRO A 279 -7.58 -11.98 23.73
N SER A 280 -7.65 -11.48 24.97
CA SER A 280 -6.62 -11.52 26.02
C SER A 280 -5.33 -10.71 25.76
N ASN A 281 -5.15 -10.11 24.59
CA ASN A 281 -3.90 -9.44 24.18
C ASN A 281 -4.04 -7.94 23.88
N TRP A 282 -5.18 -7.32 24.22
CA TRP A 282 -5.54 -5.95 23.83
C TRP A 282 -4.42 -4.93 24.02
N PRO A 283 -3.80 -4.74 25.21
CA PRO A 283 -2.91 -3.59 25.42
C PRO A 283 -1.70 -3.54 24.47
N ARG A 284 -1.24 -4.71 24.00
CA ARG A 284 -0.16 -4.82 23.01
C ARG A 284 -0.66 -4.64 21.59
N CYS A 285 -1.86 -5.11 21.27
CA CYS A 285 -2.42 -5.02 19.94
C CYS A 285 -2.94 -3.61 19.64
N THR A 286 -3.56 -2.96 20.62
CA THR A 286 -4.25 -1.66 20.52
C THR A 286 -3.29 -0.48 20.55
N SER A 287 -1.98 -0.72 20.60
CA SER A 287 -0.97 0.27 20.21
C SER A 287 -1.14 0.73 18.75
N CYS A 288 -1.80 -0.08 17.91
CA CYS A 288 -2.16 0.28 16.53
C CYS A 288 -3.64 0.66 16.37
N HIS A 289 -4.41 0.79 17.46
CA HIS A 289 -5.82 1.20 17.40
C HIS A 289 -5.91 2.72 17.30
N ALA A 290 -6.96 3.24 16.64
CA ALA A 290 -7.21 4.67 16.51
C ALA A 290 -7.87 5.27 17.76
N GLY A 291 -7.47 4.79 18.95
CA GLY A 291 -8.06 5.18 20.22
C GLY A 291 -7.15 5.02 21.43
N TYR A 292 -7.65 5.50 22.56
CA TYR A 292 -6.96 5.56 23.84
C TYR A 292 -7.57 4.64 24.89
N GLY A 293 -6.75 3.71 25.39
CA GLY A 293 -7.06 2.91 26.57
C GLY A 293 -7.96 1.72 26.30
N TRP A 294 -7.86 1.09 25.13
CA TRP A 294 -8.51 -0.20 24.86
C TRP A 294 -7.69 -1.35 25.44
N THR A 295 -7.99 -1.68 26.70
CA THR A 295 -7.23 -2.64 27.52
C THR A 295 -7.84 -4.04 27.58
N ASP A 296 -9.13 -4.16 27.29
CA ASP A 296 -9.92 -5.38 27.49
C ASP A 296 -11.22 -5.34 26.65
N ALA A 297 -12.11 -6.32 26.88
CA ALA A 297 -13.38 -6.44 26.16
C ALA A 297 -14.42 -5.37 26.54
N ASP A 298 -14.25 -4.65 27.66
CA ASP A 298 -15.25 -3.71 28.21
C ASP A 298 -15.01 -2.26 27.74
N PHE A 299 -14.19 -2.05 26.70
CA PHE A 299 -13.91 -0.74 26.14
C PHE A 299 -15.17 -0.05 25.60
N ASP A 300 -15.38 1.20 26.02
CA ASP A 300 -16.53 1.99 25.59
C ASP A 300 -16.29 2.62 24.19
N PHE A 301 -16.77 1.93 23.17
CA PHE A 301 -16.74 2.41 21.77
C PHE A 301 -17.70 3.58 21.51
N THR A 302 -18.46 4.07 22.48
CA THR A 302 -19.34 5.26 22.32
C THR A 302 -18.69 6.55 22.85
N ASP A 303 -17.60 6.44 23.60
CA ASP A 303 -16.87 7.58 24.16
C ASP A 303 -15.96 8.24 23.11
N MET A 304 -16.46 9.30 22.47
CA MET A 304 -15.68 10.06 21.49
C MET A 304 -14.40 10.67 22.06
N THR A 305 -14.30 10.89 23.38
CA THR A 305 -13.08 11.47 23.98
C THR A 305 -11.89 10.51 23.93
N ARG A 306 -12.15 9.23 23.64
CA ARG A 306 -11.12 8.19 23.47
C ARG A 306 -10.65 8.02 22.04
N ILE A 307 -11.20 8.75 21.06
CA ILE A 307 -10.70 8.74 19.68
C ILE A 307 -9.32 9.39 19.66
N ASP A 308 -8.35 8.74 19.03
CA ASP A 308 -7.03 9.35 18.82
C ASP A 308 -7.03 10.13 17.51
N CYS A 309 -7.32 11.42 17.57
CA CYS A 309 -7.26 12.29 16.39
C CYS A 309 -5.81 12.51 15.91
N LEU A 310 -4.83 12.47 16.81
CA LEU A 310 -3.44 12.86 16.51
C LEU A 310 -2.71 11.79 15.69
N VAL A 311 -3.03 10.51 15.87
CA VAL A 311 -2.35 9.40 15.18
C VAL A 311 -2.41 9.51 13.65
N CYS A 312 -3.47 10.11 13.12
CA CYS A 312 -3.66 10.31 11.68
C CYS A 312 -3.33 11.75 11.23
N HIS A 313 -3.47 12.73 12.12
CA HIS A 313 -3.40 14.16 11.77
C HIS A 313 -2.12 14.88 12.22
N ASP A 314 -1.20 14.22 12.91
CA ASP A 314 0.11 14.80 13.23
C ASP A 314 0.92 15.15 11.96
N THR A 315 1.34 16.41 11.81
CA THR A 315 2.29 16.83 10.77
C THR A 315 3.67 17.19 11.32
N THR A 316 3.90 17.03 12.62
CA THR A 316 5.20 17.22 13.26
C THR A 316 6.08 15.98 13.17
N ASP A 317 5.46 14.82 12.95
CA ASP A 317 6.10 13.50 12.99
C ASP A 317 6.77 13.21 14.35
N SER A 318 6.30 13.85 15.42
CA SER A 318 6.77 13.63 16.80
C SER A 318 5.79 12.83 17.65
N TYR A 319 4.58 12.59 17.14
CA TYR A 319 3.56 11.79 17.82
C TYR A 319 3.85 10.28 17.72
N VAL A 320 3.89 9.60 18.86
CA VAL A 320 4.04 8.14 18.90
C VAL A 320 3.28 7.54 20.07
N LYS A 321 2.62 6.41 19.82
CA LYS A 321 1.98 5.59 20.85
C LYS A 321 3.01 4.75 21.59
N ALA A 322 2.85 4.61 22.91
CA ALA A 322 3.63 3.68 23.70
C ALA A 322 3.15 2.24 23.41
N PRO A 323 3.99 1.35 22.85
CA PRO A 323 3.57 0.03 22.38
C PRO A 323 2.86 -0.89 23.41
N PRO A 324 3.17 -0.86 24.72
CA PRO A 324 2.45 -1.68 25.71
C PRO A 324 1.25 -0.96 26.37
N ALA A 325 0.96 0.29 26.00
CA ALA A 325 0.08 1.16 26.78
C ALA A 325 -1.33 1.32 26.19
N ALA A 326 -1.85 0.29 25.50
CA ALA A 326 -3.24 0.24 25.03
C ALA A 326 -3.68 1.47 24.20
N GLY A 327 -2.78 1.96 23.33
CA GLY A 327 -3.04 3.11 22.46
C GLY A 327 -2.65 4.47 23.06
N MET A 328 -2.22 4.55 24.32
CA MET A 328 -1.80 5.81 24.92
C MET A 328 -0.50 6.34 24.27
N PRO A 329 -0.34 7.67 24.11
CA PRO A 329 0.89 8.27 23.62
C PRO A 329 2.06 8.03 24.60
N ALA A 330 3.28 8.04 24.06
CA ALA A 330 4.48 7.98 24.90
C ALA A 330 4.59 9.23 25.79
N PRO A 331 5.08 9.12 27.05
CA PRO A 331 5.20 10.26 27.96
C PRO A 331 6.08 11.42 27.46
N THR A 332 6.94 11.15 26.47
CA THR A 332 7.84 12.13 25.84
C THR A 332 7.15 13.00 24.78
N VAL A 333 5.89 12.71 24.41
CA VAL A 333 5.17 13.46 23.37
C VAL A 333 4.69 14.81 23.91
N ASP A 334 5.06 15.90 23.25
CA ASP A 334 4.49 17.22 23.50
C ASP A 334 3.10 17.34 22.85
N LEU A 335 2.05 16.97 23.58
CA LEU A 335 0.67 16.95 23.07
C LEU A 335 0.18 18.34 22.63
N VAL A 336 0.61 19.42 23.28
CA VAL A 336 0.23 20.78 22.89
C VAL A 336 0.87 21.13 21.55
N TYR A 337 2.16 20.84 21.40
CA TYR A 337 2.88 21.07 20.13
C TYR A 337 2.27 20.27 18.98
N VAL A 338 1.97 18.99 19.18
CA VAL A 338 1.34 18.15 18.15
C VAL A 338 -0.04 18.69 17.79
N ALA A 339 -0.91 18.95 18.78
CA ALA A 339 -2.27 19.43 18.55
C ALA A 339 -2.32 20.78 17.81
N GLN A 340 -1.37 21.68 18.06
CA GLN A 340 -1.26 22.97 17.38
C GLN A 340 -0.77 22.87 15.93
N ASN A 341 -0.16 21.74 15.55
CA ASN A 341 0.40 21.49 14.21
C ASN A 341 -0.30 20.30 13.54
N VAL A 342 -1.59 20.08 13.83
CA VAL A 342 -2.36 19.06 13.11
C VAL A 342 -2.64 19.50 11.68
N GLY A 343 -2.80 18.52 10.81
CA GLY A 343 -3.10 18.75 9.41
C GLY A 343 -3.53 17.48 8.69
N ARG A 344 -3.22 17.40 7.40
CA ARG A 344 -3.58 16.23 6.60
C ARG A 344 -2.70 15.04 6.99
N THR A 345 -3.29 13.84 6.87
CA THR A 345 -2.53 12.60 6.98
C THR A 345 -1.41 12.53 5.96
N SER A 346 -0.37 11.80 6.30
CA SER A 346 0.79 11.54 5.45
C SER A 346 1.13 10.05 5.45
N ARG A 347 2.12 9.64 4.66
CA ARG A 347 2.69 8.29 4.76
C ARG A 347 3.32 8.03 6.13
N ASN A 348 3.75 9.07 6.86
CA ASN A 348 4.29 8.92 8.21
C ASN A 348 3.22 8.46 9.20
N THR A 349 2.09 9.16 9.25
CA THR A 349 0.98 8.88 10.17
C THR A 349 0.33 7.52 9.89
N CYS A 350 -0.01 7.21 8.63
CA CYS A 350 -0.55 5.90 8.25
C CYS A 350 0.44 4.76 8.57
N GLY A 351 1.71 4.97 8.23
CA GLY A 351 2.77 3.98 8.40
C GLY A 351 3.15 3.71 9.85
N GLY A 352 2.79 4.60 10.79
CA GLY A 352 2.95 4.36 12.23
C GLY A 352 2.31 3.05 12.68
N CYS A 353 1.22 2.64 12.02
CA CYS A 353 0.56 1.35 12.26
C CYS A 353 0.76 0.36 11.09
N HIS A 354 0.59 0.81 9.84
CA HIS A 354 0.55 -0.10 8.68
C HIS A 354 1.91 -0.70 8.34
N PHE A 355 3.02 -0.02 8.66
CA PHE A 355 4.38 -0.54 8.44
C PHE A 355 4.83 -1.47 9.57
N GLN A 356 4.31 -1.28 10.79
CA GLN A 356 4.76 -1.96 12.02
C GLN A 356 3.97 -3.24 12.39
N GLY A 357 3.06 -3.68 11.51
CA GLY A 357 2.17 -4.82 11.77
C GLY A 357 2.92 -6.13 12.01
N GLY A 358 2.42 -7.00 12.90
CA GLY A 358 3.09 -8.28 13.24
C GLY A 358 4.20 -8.16 14.28
N GLY A 359 4.33 -7.00 14.90
CA GLY A 359 5.27 -6.73 16.01
C GLY A 359 6.58 -6.08 15.60
N GLY A 360 6.63 -5.46 14.41
CA GLY A 360 7.78 -4.70 13.92
C GLY A 360 7.60 -4.28 12.45
N ASP A 361 8.52 -3.43 11.98
CA ASP A 361 8.53 -2.95 10.60
C ASP A 361 8.69 -4.08 9.58
N ALA A 362 7.90 -4.04 8.50
CA ALA A 362 7.90 -5.01 7.39
C ALA A 362 7.63 -6.47 7.79
N VAL A 363 7.06 -6.75 8.97
CA VAL A 363 6.82 -8.15 9.38
C VAL A 363 5.60 -8.75 8.66
N LYS A 364 4.47 -8.02 8.68
CA LYS A 364 3.17 -8.54 8.23
C LYS A 364 2.92 -8.36 6.74
N HIS A 365 2.90 -7.10 6.28
CA HIS A 365 2.62 -6.74 4.90
C HIS A 365 3.90 -6.83 4.07
N ALA A 366 3.83 -7.52 2.94
CA ALA A 366 4.97 -7.72 2.04
C ALA A 366 5.32 -6.46 1.23
N ASP A 367 4.35 -5.58 1.02
CA ASP A 367 4.44 -4.41 0.16
C ASP A 367 4.27 -3.10 0.97
N MET A 368 4.39 -3.16 2.31
CA MET A 368 4.30 -1.98 3.17
C MET A 368 5.35 -2.01 4.28
N CYS A 369 6.26 -1.04 4.25
CA CYS A 369 7.34 -0.88 5.23
C CYS A 369 7.75 0.59 5.42
N GLY A 370 8.59 0.86 6.43
CA GLY A 370 9.11 2.18 6.76
C GLY A 370 9.80 2.92 5.60
N VAL A 371 10.30 2.21 4.59
CA VAL A 371 10.90 2.84 3.38
C VAL A 371 9.86 3.66 2.61
N LEU A 372 8.58 3.27 2.66
CA LEU A 372 7.50 3.96 1.97
C LEU A 372 7.13 5.32 2.58
N ARG A 373 7.79 5.76 3.66
CA ARG A 373 7.72 7.15 4.10
C ARG A 373 8.27 8.09 3.02
N TYR A 374 9.44 7.73 2.49
CA TYR A 374 10.18 8.46 1.48
C TYR A 374 10.78 7.48 0.46
N PRO A 375 9.94 6.79 -0.33
CA PRO A 375 10.41 5.77 -1.25
C PRO A 375 11.06 6.43 -2.48
N SER A 376 11.99 5.72 -3.11
CA SER A 376 12.44 6.10 -4.45
C SER A 376 11.35 5.80 -5.48
N ARG A 377 11.42 6.48 -6.63
CA ARG A 377 10.56 6.20 -7.80
C ARG A 377 10.52 4.72 -8.22
N ASN A 378 11.61 3.98 -7.99
CA ASN A 378 11.70 2.55 -8.33
C ASN A 378 11.12 1.63 -7.25
N CYS A 379 11.06 2.10 -6.00
CA CYS A 379 10.41 1.36 -4.91
C CYS A 379 8.89 1.38 -5.08
N ASP A 380 8.31 2.57 -5.32
CA ASP A 380 6.90 2.72 -5.68
C ASP A 380 6.71 3.97 -6.55
N ILE A 381 6.14 3.84 -7.74
CA ILE A 381 5.96 4.95 -8.68
C ILE A 381 4.94 5.99 -8.18
N HIS A 382 3.90 5.56 -7.45
CA HIS A 382 2.85 6.45 -6.96
C HIS A 382 3.34 7.29 -5.79
N MET A 383 3.98 6.64 -4.80
CA MET A 383 4.48 7.32 -3.61
C MET A 383 5.85 7.98 -3.85
N GLY A 384 6.74 7.33 -4.60
CA GLY A 384 8.12 7.79 -4.81
C GLY A 384 8.33 8.59 -6.09
N GLY A 385 7.45 8.45 -7.10
CA GLY A 385 7.46 9.27 -8.31
C GLY A 385 6.53 10.47 -8.20
N TYR A 386 5.25 10.19 -7.91
CA TYR A 386 4.17 11.20 -7.86
C TYR A 386 3.89 11.78 -6.47
N ASP A 387 4.61 11.37 -5.42
CA ASP A 387 4.39 11.84 -4.03
C ASP A 387 2.95 11.66 -3.56
N PHE A 388 2.38 10.47 -3.77
CA PHE A 388 1.05 10.17 -3.24
C PHE A 388 1.12 9.90 -1.74
N ASP A 389 0.26 10.57 -0.97
CA ASP A 389 -0.12 10.06 0.35
C ASP A 389 -1.07 8.88 0.20
N CYS A 390 -1.21 8.07 1.25
CA CYS A 390 -2.12 6.92 1.24
C CYS A 390 -3.55 7.34 0.86
N SER A 391 -4.02 8.49 1.36
CA SER A 391 -5.36 9.03 1.11
C SER A 391 -5.58 9.57 -0.30
N GLU A 392 -4.53 9.69 -1.14
CA GLU A 392 -4.71 9.99 -2.57
C GLU A 392 -5.36 8.80 -3.30
N CYS A 393 -5.00 7.56 -2.92
CA CYS A 393 -5.65 6.35 -3.42
C CYS A 393 -6.79 5.92 -2.50
N HIS A 394 -6.54 5.77 -1.20
CA HIS A 394 -7.53 5.43 -0.19
C HIS A 394 -8.41 6.64 0.14
N THR A 395 -9.14 7.14 -0.86
CA THR A 395 -9.97 8.34 -0.66
C THR A 395 -10.96 8.07 0.46
N THR A 396 -11.11 9.08 1.30
CA THR A 396 -11.80 8.99 2.59
C THR A 396 -12.98 9.93 2.57
N ALA A 397 -14.15 9.43 2.95
CA ALA A 397 -15.36 10.23 3.09
C ALA A 397 -15.93 9.97 4.48
N ASN A 398 -16.24 11.02 5.24
CA ASN A 398 -16.80 10.91 6.59
C ASN A 398 -15.99 9.91 7.45
N HIS A 399 -14.65 10.08 7.44
CA HIS A 399 -13.68 9.22 8.12
C HIS A 399 -13.72 7.71 7.82
N GLN A 400 -14.48 7.28 6.80
CA GLN A 400 -14.43 5.91 6.27
C GLN A 400 -13.37 5.85 5.18
N ILE A 401 -12.31 5.07 5.43
CA ILE A 401 -11.12 5.02 4.58
C ILE A 401 -11.31 3.89 3.58
N ALA A 402 -11.44 4.22 2.31
CA ALA A 402 -11.82 3.22 1.34
C ALA A 402 -10.73 2.18 1.08
N GLY A 403 -11.13 0.92 1.06
CA GLY A 403 -10.25 -0.19 0.74
C GLY A 403 -10.85 -1.53 1.17
N ARG A 404 -10.39 -2.58 0.51
CA ARG A 404 -10.72 -3.97 0.86
C ARG A 404 -9.44 -4.69 1.29
N SER A 405 -9.48 -5.31 2.47
CA SER A 405 -8.39 -6.16 2.92
C SER A 405 -8.57 -7.60 2.44
N THR A 406 -7.50 -8.28 2.06
CA THR A 406 -7.54 -9.74 1.88
C THR A 406 -7.29 -10.47 3.18
N SER A 407 -6.62 -9.83 4.14
CA SER A 407 -6.27 -10.44 5.42
C SER A 407 -7.29 -10.23 6.53
N LEU A 408 -8.14 -9.23 6.40
CA LEU A 408 -9.27 -8.99 7.29
C LEU A 408 -10.55 -9.02 6.44
N PRO A 409 -11.66 -9.49 7.00
CA PRO A 409 -12.93 -9.60 6.28
C PRO A 409 -13.58 -8.24 5.99
N VAL A 410 -13.21 -7.20 6.75
CA VAL A 410 -13.81 -5.86 6.67
C VAL A 410 -13.48 -5.14 5.36
N SER A 411 -14.48 -4.46 4.80
CA SER A 411 -14.34 -3.56 3.66
C SER A 411 -15.15 -2.28 3.86
N GLU A 412 -14.49 -1.14 3.67
CA GLU A 412 -15.12 0.20 3.65
C GLU A 412 -15.13 0.75 2.22
N GLY A 413 -15.66 0.00 1.26
CA GLY A 413 -15.51 0.30 -0.16
C GLY A 413 -14.27 -0.36 -0.77
N GLU A 414 -13.88 0.07 -1.97
CA GLU A 414 -12.84 -0.60 -2.75
C GLU A 414 -11.94 0.38 -3.51
N ARG A 415 -10.78 -0.12 -3.91
CA ARG A 415 -9.81 0.58 -4.75
C ARG A 415 -9.24 -0.34 -5.82
N ALA A 416 -9.08 0.22 -7.01
CA ALA A 416 -8.54 -0.48 -8.17
C ALA A 416 -7.66 0.46 -9.00
N CYS A 417 -6.80 -0.11 -9.84
CA CYS A 417 -5.97 0.67 -10.76
C CYS A 417 -6.83 1.52 -11.70
N GLU A 418 -7.98 0.99 -12.09
CA GLU A 418 -8.97 1.61 -12.98
C GLU A 418 -9.63 2.88 -12.39
N ASP A 419 -9.46 3.14 -11.09
CA ASP A 419 -9.87 4.42 -10.49
C ASP A 419 -9.06 5.60 -11.05
N CYS A 420 -7.81 5.35 -11.49
CA CYS A 420 -6.89 6.36 -12.05
C CYS A 420 -6.44 6.04 -13.48
N HIS A 421 -6.52 4.78 -13.90
CA HIS A 421 -6.17 4.31 -15.24
C HIS A 421 -7.44 3.91 -16.01
N SER A 422 -7.37 3.76 -17.33
CA SER A 422 -8.48 3.16 -18.08
C SER A 422 -8.39 1.64 -18.05
N SER A 423 -9.47 0.94 -18.42
CA SER A 423 -9.46 -0.52 -18.59
C SER A 423 -8.59 -0.99 -19.77
N THR A 424 -8.14 -0.06 -20.62
CA THR A 424 -7.18 -0.28 -21.71
C THR A 424 -5.96 0.63 -21.51
N PRO A 425 -5.15 0.38 -20.45
CA PRO A 425 -4.13 1.32 -19.99
C PRO A 425 -2.90 1.40 -20.91
N HIS A 426 -2.75 0.51 -21.88
CA HIS A 426 -1.68 0.54 -22.87
C HIS A 426 -2.17 1.32 -24.11
N TYR A 427 -1.45 2.36 -24.49
CA TYR A 427 -1.87 3.34 -25.50
C TYR A 427 -0.70 3.71 -26.42
N GLY A 428 -1.01 3.94 -27.71
CA GLY A 428 0.00 4.13 -28.75
C GLY A 428 -0.41 3.66 -30.15
N GLU A 429 -1.63 3.13 -30.29
CA GLU A 429 -2.18 2.55 -31.54
C GLU A 429 -1.33 1.39 -32.11
N SER A 430 -0.46 0.79 -31.28
CA SER A 430 0.34 -0.36 -31.70
C SER A 430 -0.40 -1.67 -31.48
N LEU A 431 -0.03 -2.71 -32.27
CA LEU A 431 -0.52 -4.07 -32.04
C LEU A 431 -0.14 -4.59 -30.64
N LEU A 432 1.01 -4.16 -30.12
CA LEU A 432 1.43 -4.47 -28.75
C LEU A 432 0.44 -3.93 -27.72
N ASP A 433 0.03 -2.66 -27.85
CA ASP A 433 -0.92 -2.05 -26.91
C ASP A 433 -2.23 -2.83 -26.88
N HIS A 434 -2.75 -3.18 -28.05
CA HIS A 434 -3.94 -4.01 -28.16
C HIS A 434 -3.75 -5.37 -27.49
N HIS A 435 -2.61 -6.02 -27.71
CA HIS A 435 -2.30 -7.32 -27.12
C HIS A 435 -2.17 -7.26 -25.59
N LEU A 436 -1.49 -6.25 -25.04
CA LEU A 436 -1.38 -6.05 -23.60
C LEU A 436 -2.73 -5.69 -22.96
N ASN A 437 -3.57 -4.90 -23.66
CA ASN A 437 -4.92 -4.61 -23.18
C ASN A 437 -5.80 -5.88 -23.11
N ASN A 438 -5.65 -6.82 -24.04
CA ASN A 438 -6.34 -8.12 -23.94
C ASN A 438 -5.86 -8.96 -22.74
N HIS A 439 -4.61 -8.79 -22.29
CA HIS A 439 -4.13 -9.46 -21.09
C HIS A 439 -4.85 -8.96 -19.83
N VAL A 440 -5.25 -7.69 -19.77
CA VAL A 440 -5.93 -7.09 -18.60
C VAL A 440 -7.26 -7.80 -18.29
N ASP A 441 -7.87 -8.49 -19.26
CA ASP A 441 -9.06 -9.30 -19.04
C ASP A 441 -8.79 -10.56 -18.20
N THR A 442 -7.54 -11.03 -18.16
CA THR A 442 -7.14 -12.28 -17.47
C THR A 442 -6.09 -12.06 -16.39
N VAL A 443 -5.28 -11.00 -16.48
CA VAL A 443 -4.14 -10.73 -15.62
C VAL A 443 -4.36 -9.41 -14.90
N ALA A 444 -4.30 -9.41 -13.58
CA ALA A 444 -4.43 -8.18 -12.79
C ALA A 444 -3.24 -7.26 -13.05
N CYS A 445 -3.46 -5.94 -13.04
CA CYS A 445 -2.42 -4.95 -13.37
C CYS A 445 -1.16 -5.14 -12.50
N VAL A 446 -1.35 -5.37 -11.20
CA VAL A 446 -0.27 -5.57 -10.22
C VAL A 446 0.55 -6.84 -10.46
N THR A 447 0.05 -7.84 -11.19
CA THR A 447 0.84 -9.03 -11.58
C THR A 447 2.02 -8.63 -12.45
N CYS A 448 1.79 -7.78 -13.47
CA CYS A 448 2.85 -7.30 -14.34
C CYS A 448 3.64 -6.14 -13.70
N HIS A 449 2.98 -5.32 -12.89
CA HIS A 449 3.51 -4.06 -12.37
C HIS A 449 4.09 -4.13 -10.95
N SER A 450 4.03 -5.28 -10.28
CA SER A 450 4.72 -5.58 -9.02
C SER A 450 5.37 -6.97 -9.11
N PRO A 451 6.43 -7.13 -9.94
CA PRO A 451 7.02 -8.43 -10.26
C PRO A 451 7.62 -9.15 -9.06
N VAL A 452 8.01 -8.41 -8.03
CA VAL A 452 8.55 -8.91 -6.76
C VAL A 452 7.94 -8.09 -5.62
N TYR A 453 7.84 -8.70 -4.44
CA TYR A 453 7.40 -8.01 -3.22
C TYR A 453 8.52 -7.91 -2.19
N SER A 454 8.31 -7.11 -1.15
CA SER A 454 9.33 -6.82 -0.14
C SER A 454 10.58 -6.23 -0.77
N LYS A 455 10.42 -5.41 -1.82
CA LYS A 455 11.54 -4.94 -2.63
C LYS A 455 12.54 -4.16 -1.82
N CYS A 456 12.05 -3.40 -0.85
CA CYS A 456 12.85 -2.39 -0.17
C CYS A 456 13.28 -2.80 1.24
N LYS A 457 12.67 -3.85 1.81
CA LYS A 457 12.96 -4.37 3.15
C LYS A 457 12.48 -5.83 3.26
N PRO A 458 13.20 -6.76 3.92
CA PRO A 458 12.76 -8.14 4.08
C PRO A 458 11.48 -8.27 4.91
N THR A 459 10.61 -9.21 4.51
CA THR A 459 9.39 -9.59 5.24
C THR A 459 9.47 -11.02 5.72
N LYS A 460 8.78 -11.32 6.82
CA LYS A 460 8.61 -12.69 7.29
C LYS A 460 7.71 -13.47 6.34
N VAL A 461 8.11 -14.67 5.97
CA VAL A 461 7.34 -15.61 5.12
C VAL A 461 7.00 -16.91 5.84
N TRP A 462 7.69 -17.22 6.94
CA TRP A 462 7.45 -18.39 7.79
C TRP A 462 7.47 -18.00 9.27
N TRP A 463 6.58 -18.60 10.06
CA TRP A 463 6.59 -18.49 11.53
C TRP A 463 6.14 -19.80 12.20
N ASP A 464 7.07 -20.50 12.84
CA ASP A 464 6.79 -21.71 13.64
C ASP A 464 6.74 -21.39 15.13
N TRP A 465 5.53 -21.35 15.70
CA TRP A 465 5.30 -21.14 17.14
C TRP A 465 5.63 -22.36 18.01
N SER A 466 5.65 -23.57 17.44
CA SER A 466 5.91 -24.80 18.18
C SER A 466 7.32 -24.87 18.76
N LEU A 467 8.26 -24.12 18.15
CA LEU A 467 9.65 -24.04 18.57
C LEU A 467 9.90 -22.96 19.63
N ALA A 468 8.87 -22.23 20.08
CA ALA A 468 9.02 -21.20 21.11
C ALA A 468 9.36 -21.80 22.49
N GLY A 469 10.02 -21.00 23.34
CA GLY A 469 10.22 -21.31 24.77
C GLY A 469 11.68 -21.53 25.19
N ASP A 470 12.55 -21.89 24.25
CA ASP A 470 13.98 -22.10 24.50
C ASP A 470 14.72 -20.76 24.56
N LYS A 471 15.23 -20.39 25.75
CA LYS A 471 16.01 -19.15 25.96
C LYS A 471 17.50 -19.35 25.70
N GLU A 472 17.96 -20.58 25.66
CA GLU A 472 19.37 -20.95 25.52
C GLU A 472 19.74 -21.18 24.05
N ARG A 473 18.76 -21.39 23.16
CA ARG A 473 18.97 -21.46 21.71
C ARG A 473 19.70 -20.21 21.21
N GLU A 474 20.84 -20.44 20.56
CA GLU A 474 21.61 -19.39 19.91
C GLU A 474 20.79 -18.75 18.78
N VAL A 475 20.70 -17.42 18.79
CA VAL A 475 19.98 -16.67 17.76
C VAL A 475 20.93 -16.38 16.61
N THR A 476 20.77 -17.14 15.53
CA THR A 476 21.38 -16.85 14.24
C THR A 476 20.62 -15.74 13.51
N ARG A 477 21.31 -15.11 12.57
CA ARG A 477 20.73 -14.13 11.66
C ARG A 477 20.91 -14.63 10.23
N ASP A 478 19.88 -14.43 9.43
CA ASP A 478 19.92 -14.75 8.00
C ASP A 478 20.81 -13.78 7.21
N GLN A 479 20.82 -13.95 5.89
CA GLN A 479 21.58 -13.11 4.97
C GLN A 479 21.17 -11.62 4.97
N TYR A 480 19.97 -11.28 5.43
CA TYR A 480 19.48 -9.91 5.56
C TYR A 480 19.75 -9.32 6.95
N GLY A 481 20.39 -10.09 7.83
CA GLY A 481 20.62 -9.71 9.21
C GLY A 481 19.37 -9.82 10.08
N MET A 482 18.33 -10.53 9.66
CA MET A 482 17.11 -10.73 10.44
C MET A 482 17.26 -11.92 11.38
N PRO A 483 16.77 -11.85 12.63
CA PRO A 483 16.84 -12.97 13.54
C PRO A 483 15.95 -14.12 13.06
N GLU A 484 16.48 -15.33 13.03
CA GLU A 484 15.74 -16.55 12.63
C GLU A 484 14.96 -17.15 13.80
N TYR A 485 15.21 -16.69 15.03
CA TYR A 485 14.56 -17.22 16.22
C TYR A 485 14.31 -16.15 17.28
N ASN A 486 13.21 -16.29 18.02
CA ASN A 486 12.95 -15.54 19.23
C ASN A 486 12.24 -16.44 20.25
N TRP A 487 12.80 -16.60 21.45
CA TRP A 487 12.25 -17.51 22.46
C TRP A 487 10.78 -17.26 22.84
N LYS A 488 10.25 -16.04 22.67
CA LYS A 488 8.84 -15.73 22.93
C LYS A 488 7.91 -16.15 21.80
N LYS A 489 8.45 -16.45 20.63
CA LYS A 489 7.71 -16.48 19.36
C LYS A 489 8.02 -17.70 18.50
N GLY A 490 9.17 -18.35 18.68
CA GLY A 490 9.61 -19.47 17.88
C GLY A 490 10.51 -19.05 16.72
N GLU A 491 10.44 -19.79 15.62
CA GLU A 491 11.35 -19.68 14.47
C GLU A 491 10.72 -18.89 13.31
N PHE A 492 11.56 -18.21 12.53
CA PHE A 492 11.18 -17.34 11.42
C PHE A 492 12.04 -17.60 10.19
N GLU A 493 11.44 -17.45 9.02
CA GLU A 493 12.16 -17.23 7.76
C GLU A 493 11.73 -15.90 7.15
N TRP A 494 12.67 -15.25 6.47
CA TRP A 494 12.48 -13.94 5.86
C TRP A 494 12.83 -14.00 4.37
N ALA A 495 12.24 -13.09 3.60
CA ALA A 495 12.55 -12.93 2.19
C ALA A 495 12.55 -11.44 1.81
N GLU A 496 13.48 -11.03 0.96
CA GLU A 496 13.50 -9.71 0.30
C GLU A 496 13.35 -9.91 -1.21
N SER A 497 12.62 -9.00 -1.89
CA SER A 497 12.44 -9.03 -3.36
C SER A 497 11.97 -10.38 -3.92
N ASN A 498 11.12 -11.08 -3.16
CA ASN A 498 10.71 -12.44 -3.51
C ASN A 498 9.62 -12.45 -4.60
N GLN A 499 9.57 -13.53 -5.38
CA GLN A 499 8.55 -13.76 -6.39
C GLN A 499 7.18 -14.00 -5.71
N PRO A 500 6.10 -13.30 -6.14
CA PRO A 500 4.76 -13.58 -5.66
C PRO A 500 4.27 -14.98 -6.00
N THR A 501 3.39 -15.52 -5.15
CA THR A 501 2.51 -16.62 -5.56
C THR A 501 1.37 -16.06 -6.40
N TYR A 502 1.18 -16.58 -7.60
CA TYR A 502 0.10 -16.18 -8.49
C TYR A 502 -1.10 -17.12 -8.35
N ALA A 503 -2.30 -16.55 -8.24
CA ALA A 503 -3.53 -17.32 -8.12
C ALA A 503 -4.68 -16.60 -8.83
N TRP A 504 -5.69 -17.36 -9.25
CA TRP A 504 -6.95 -16.80 -9.72
C TRP A 504 -7.70 -16.09 -8.58
N TYR A 505 -8.15 -14.87 -8.84
CA TYR A 505 -8.84 -14.05 -7.86
C TYR A 505 -9.98 -13.25 -8.52
N ASN A 506 -11.20 -13.41 -8.00
CA ASN A 506 -12.40 -12.69 -8.44
C ASN A 506 -12.89 -11.63 -7.44
N GLY A 507 -12.09 -11.31 -6.43
CA GLY A 507 -12.46 -10.37 -5.37
C GLY A 507 -12.87 -11.04 -4.05
N TYR A 508 -13.33 -12.29 -4.08
CA TYR A 508 -13.73 -13.02 -2.87
C TYR A 508 -12.57 -13.77 -2.23
N MET A 509 -12.64 -13.92 -0.91
CA MET A 509 -11.73 -14.78 -0.15
C MET A 509 -12.54 -15.80 0.66
N GLU A 510 -12.02 -17.03 0.71
CA GLU A 510 -12.35 -17.97 1.76
C GLU A 510 -11.57 -17.59 3.02
N ARG A 511 -12.21 -17.72 4.19
CA ARG A 511 -11.61 -17.38 5.48
C ARG A 511 -12.00 -18.39 6.55
N LEU A 512 -11.01 -18.82 7.31
CA LEU A 512 -11.18 -19.51 8.58
C LEU A 512 -11.22 -18.46 9.70
N LEU A 513 -12.36 -18.39 10.38
CA LEU A 513 -12.59 -17.49 11.51
C LEU A 513 -12.51 -18.26 12.84
N MET A 514 -12.48 -17.54 13.96
CA MET A 514 -12.46 -18.15 15.29
C MET A 514 -13.65 -19.10 15.46
N GLY A 515 -13.38 -20.32 15.91
CA GLY A 515 -14.37 -21.39 16.08
C GLY A 515 -14.65 -22.22 14.83
N ASP A 516 -14.18 -21.81 13.65
CA ASP A 516 -14.29 -22.64 12.45
C ASP A 516 -13.30 -23.82 12.51
N THR A 517 -13.74 -24.98 12.03
CA THR A 517 -12.90 -26.18 12.01
C THR A 517 -11.79 -26.07 10.97
N ILE A 518 -10.57 -26.47 11.34
CA ILE A 518 -9.41 -26.58 10.45
C ILE A 518 -9.61 -27.66 9.39
N ASN A 519 -8.70 -27.72 8.42
CA ASN A 519 -8.68 -28.78 7.41
C ASN A 519 -8.70 -30.16 8.12
N PRO A 520 -9.68 -31.04 7.83
CA PRO A 520 -9.79 -32.34 8.50
C PRO A 520 -8.58 -33.25 8.24
N GLU A 521 -7.85 -33.04 7.14
CA GLU A 521 -6.63 -33.78 6.81
C GLU A 521 -5.37 -33.21 7.51
N ALA A 522 -5.45 -32.01 8.08
CA ALA A 522 -4.36 -31.38 8.84
C ALA A 522 -4.25 -31.98 10.24
N VAL A 523 -3.75 -33.22 10.33
CA VAL A 523 -3.67 -33.97 11.60
C VAL A 523 -2.67 -33.38 12.60
N GLY A 524 -1.69 -32.61 12.14
CA GLY A 524 -0.71 -31.94 13.00
C GLY A 524 0.27 -32.90 13.70
N PHE A 525 0.97 -32.39 14.71
CA PHE A 525 1.79 -33.17 15.65
C PHE A 525 1.55 -32.70 17.09
N GLY A 526 1.79 -33.58 18.06
CA GLY A 526 1.60 -33.29 19.47
C GLY A 526 2.70 -32.38 20.06
N PRO A 527 2.52 -31.87 21.28
CA PRO A 527 3.48 -30.93 21.89
C PRO A 527 4.84 -31.55 22.23
N ASP A 528 4.91 -32.87 22.38
CA ASP A 528 6.13 -33.62 22.68
C ASP A 528 6.81 -34.20 21.42
N ASP A 529 6.21 -34.04 20.25
CA ASP A 529 6.76 -34.50 18.98
C ASP A 529 7.76 -33.46 18.43
N ASP A 530 8.84 -33.94 17.80
CA ASP A 530 9.86 -33.08 17.18
C ASP A 530 10.13 -33.50 15.72
N PRO A 531 9.21 -33.19 14.79
CA PRO A 531 9.40 -33.47 13.38
C PRO A 531 10.57 -32.68 12.79
N SER A 532 11.20 -33.24 11.75
CA SER A 532 12.26 -32.55 11.00
C SER A 532 11.74 -31.29 10.30
N TYR A 533 12.66 -30.45 9.85
CA TYR A 533 12.34 -29.27 9.04
C TYR A 533 11.49 -29.64 7.81
N GLU A 534 11.88 -30.69 7.08
CA GLU A 534 11.18 -31.17 5.89
C GLU A 534 9.81 -31.76 6.24
N GLU A 535 9.69 -32.45 7.37
CA GLU A 535 8.40 -32.97 7.85
C GLU A 535 7.44 -31.81 8.16
N ARG A 536 7.92 -30.77 8.85
CA ARG A 536 7.15 -29.52 9.13
C ARG A 536 6.69 -28.83 7.84
N HIS A 537 7.57 -28.71 6.85
CA HIS A 537 7.29 -28.07 5.55
C HIS A 537 6.52 -28.94 4.55
N SER A 538 6.24 -30.21 4.89
CA SER A 538 5.43 -31.11 4.07
C SER A 538 4.09 -31.46 4.71
N MET A 539 3.79 -30.90 5.89
CA MET A 539 2.49 -31.05 6.53
C MET A 539 1.35 -30.55 5.65
N VAL A 540 0.19 -31.20 5.79
CA VAL A 540 -1.06 -30.74 5.20
C VAL A 540 -1.43 -29.38 5.77
N VAL A 541 -1.72 -28.44 4.88
CA VAL A 541 -1.96 -27.04 5.21
C VAL A 541 -3.43 -26.81 5.56
N THR A 542 -3.66 -25.95 6.55
CA THR A 542 -4.94 -25.27 6.76
C THR A 542 -4.83 -23.81 6.31
N ASP A 543 -5.57 -23.43 5.25
CA ASP A 543 -5.59 -22.04 4.80
C ASP A 543 -6.48 -21.18 5.73
N ILE A 544 -5.88 -20.19 6.39
CA ILE A 544 -6.60 -19.17 7.17
C ILE A 544 -7.33 -18.21 6.22
N SER A 545 -6.70 -17.85 5.11
CA SER A 545 -7.35 -17.08 4.05
C SER A 545 -6.82 -17.50 2.69
N ARG A 546 -7.72 -17.70 1.73
CA ARG A 546 -7.39 -18.15 0.37
C ARG A 546 -8.16 -17.34 -0.67
N PRO A 547 -7.53 -16.90 -1.77
CA PRO A 547 -8.26 -16.23 -2.85
C PRO A 547 -9.22 -17.20 -3.55
N VAL A 548 -10.37 -16.68 -3.93
CA VAL A 548 -11.36 -17.40 -4.73
C VAL A 548 -11.21 -17.00 -6.18
N GLY A 549 -11.12 -17.97 -7.05
CA GLY A 549 -11.14 -17.77 -8.48
C GLY A 549 -10.84 -19.06 -9.24
N ALA A 550 -11.09 -19.04 -10.54
CA ALA A 550 -10.80 -20.15 -11.44
C ALA A 550 -10.56 -19.65 -12.87
N ILE A 551 -9.86 -20.44 -13.68
CA ILE A 551 -9.62 -20.13 -15.10
C ILE A 551 -10.94 -20.00 -15.89
N GLU A 552 -11.98 -20.74 -15.50
CA GLU A 552 -13.30 -20.69 -16.13
C GLU A 552 -14.17 -19.51 -15.66
N ASP A 553 -13.83 -18.85 -14.53
CA ASP A 553 -14.65 -17.76 -13.97
C ASP A 553 -14.34 -16.42 -14.65
N PRO A 554 -15.24 -15.86 -15.49
CA PRO A 554 -14.98 -14.67 -16.30
C PRO A 554 -14.62 -13.43 -15.48
N SER A 555 -14.93 -13.41 -14.18
CA SER A 555 -14.57 -12.33 -13.27
C SER A 555 -13.20 -12.50 -12.60
N SER A 556 -12.60 -13.70 -12.68
CA SER A 556 -11.29 -13.98 -12.11
C SER A 556 -10.16 -13.42 -12.97
N ARG A 557 -9.18 -12.80 -12.32
CA ARG A 557 -7.88 -12.45 -12.91
C ARG A 557 -6.75 -13.13 -12.12
N ILE A 558 -5.63 -13.42 -12.76
CA ILE A 558 -4.41 -13.89 -12.11
C ILE A 558 -3.83 -12.71 -11.33
N ALA A 559 -3.74 -12.83 -10.01
CA ALA A 559 -3.29 -11.79 -9.08
C ALA A 559 -2.10 -12.28 -8.22
N PRO A 560 -1.23 -11.37 -7.77
CA PRO A 560 -0.04 -11.70 -6.99
C PRO A 560 -0.32 -11.68 -5.48
N PHE A 561 0.21 -12.68 -4.76
CA PHE A 561 0.06 -12.81 -3.31
C PHE A 561 1.39 -13.11 -2.63
N LYS A 562 1.58 -12.55 -1.44
CA LYS A 562 2.45 -13.13 -0.42
C LYS A 562 1.68 -14.23 0.29
N VAL A 563 2.28 -15.41 0.40
CA VAL A 563 1.82 -16.45 1.33
C VAL A 563 2.64 -16.33 2.61
N MET A 564 1.98 -16.04 3.72
CA MET A 564 2.56 -16.25 5.04
C MET A 564 2.26 -17.69 5.43
N ASP A 565 3.30 -18.51 5.57
CA ASP A 565 3.21 -19.90 6.03
C ASP A 565 3.69 -19.98 7.50
N GLY A 566 3.45 -21.10 8.15
CA GLY A 566 3.91 -21.30 9.52
C GLY A 566 3.16 -22.39 10.25
N ILE A 567 3.51 -22.56 11.51
CA ILE A 567 2.92 -23.55 12.41
C ILE A 567 2.35 -22.83 13.63
N GLN A 568 1.08 -23.11 13.92
CA GLN A 568 0.38 -22.59 15.10
C GLN A 568 -0.51 -23.67 15.72
N ALA A 569 -0.97 -23.43 16.94
CA ALA A 569 -1.72 -24.42 17.69
C ALA A 569 -3.20 -24.51 17.27
N ALA A 570 -3.73 -25.72 17.31
CA ALA A 570 -5.14 -26.04 17.21
C ALA A 570 -5.58 -26.93 18.37
N ASP A 571 -6.86 -26.86 18.73
CA ASP A 571 -7.45 -27.76 19.72
C ASP A 571 -7.49 -29.18 19.15
N ALA A 572 -7.00 -30.16 19.91
CA ALA A 572 -6.89 -31.54 19.45
C ALA A 572 -8.27 -32.21 19.25
N GLU A 573 -9.26 -31.86 20.08
CA GLU A 573 -10.60 -32.45 20.05
C GLU A 573 -11.57 -31.60 19.24
N HIS A 574 -11.62 -30.29 19.49
CA HIS A 574 -12.57 -29.38 18.84
C HIS A 574 -12.15 -28.99 17.42
N ARG A 575 -10.87 -29.15 17.08
CA ARG A 575 -10.33 -28.96 15.73
C ARG A 575 -10.49 -27.53 15.19
N TYR A 576 -10.41 -26.50 16.01
CA TYR A 576 -10.23 -25.11 15.57
C TYR A 576 -8.88 -24.56 16.04
N LEU A 577 -8.41 -23.49 15.41
CA LEU A 577 -7.17 -22.81 15.82
C LEU A 577 -7.34 -22.17 17.21
N LEU A 578 -6.32 -22.31 18.06
CA LEU A 578 -6.35 -21.79 19.43
C LEU A 578 -5.94 -20.32 19.49
N VAL A 579 -6.58 -19.57 20.40
CA VAL A 579 -6.20 -18.20 20.75
C VAL A 579 -5.31 -18.24 22.00
N PRO A 580 -4.02 -17.92 21.91
CA PRO A 580 -3.14 -17.86 23.07
C PRO A 580 -3.20 -16.50 23.75
N HIS A 581 -3.13 -16.52 25.09
CA HIS A 581 -2.78 -15.36 25.89
C HIS A 581 -1.26 -15.15 25.91
N LEU A 582 -0.78 -14.19 25.11
CA LEU A 582 0.63 -13.94 24.87
C LEU A 582 1.19 -12.84 25.77
N PHE A 583 0.46 -11.72 25.87
CA PHE A 583 0.95 -10.49 26.50
C PHE A 583 0.40 -10.33 27.93
N PRO A 584 1.27 -10.11 28.95
CA PRO A 584 0.81 -9.97 30.33
C PRO A 584 0.00 -8.70 30.54
N LEU A 585 -1.18 -8.81 31.17
CA LEU A 585 -2.03 -7.67 31.52
C LEU A 585 -1.57 -6.93 32.79
N GLY A 586 -0.61 -7.50 33.54
CA GLY A 586 -0.03 -6.91 34.73
C GLY A 586 1.18 -7.69 35.27
N GLU A 587 1.84 -7.14 36.29
CA GLU A 587 3.02 -7.77 36.90
C GLU A 587 2.71 -9.13 37.56
N ASP A 588 1.46 -9.36 37.95
CA ASP A 588 1.04 -10.60 38.63
C ASP A 588 0.35 -11.60 37.70
N ASP A 589 0.20 -11.28 36.42
CA ASP A 589 -0.42 -12.19 35.43
C ASP A 589 0.39 -13.49 35.34
N PRO A 590 -0.20 -14.67 35.70
CA PRO A 590 0.47 -15.97 35.68
C PRO A 590 0.27 -16.74 34.36
N THR A 591 -0.58 -16.24 33.47
CA THR A 591 -1.07 -16.98 32.30
C THR A 591 -0.40 -16.58 30.98
N ALA A 592 0.21 -15.40 30.91
CA ALA A 592 0.82 -14.90 29.69
C ALA A 592 2.06 -15.70 29.24
N TYR A 593 2.03 -16.22 28.00
CA TYR A 593 3.11 -17.03 27.44
C TYR A 593 4.46 -16.29 27.42
N TRP A 594 4.50 -15.01 27.04
CA TRP A 594 5.75 -14.24 26.94
C TRP A 594 6.47 -14.01 28.28
N LYS A 595 5.84 -14.37 29.39
CA LYS A 595 6.41 -14.30 30.74
C LYS A 595 6.73 -15.70 31.28
N HIS A 596 5.80 -16.63 31.16
CA HIS A 596 5.88 -17.94 31.85
C HIS A 596 6.29 -19.10 30.97
N ARG A 597 6.05 -19.00 29.65
CA ARG A 597 6.31 -20.06 28.65
C ARG A 597 5.51 -21.34 28.91
N ASP A 598 4.27 -21.18 29.32
CA ASP A 598 3.32 -22.27 29.51
C ASP A 598 2.21 -22.15 28.47
N TRP A 599 2.21 -23.06 27.49
CA TRP A 599 1.21 -23.07 26.42
C TRP A 599 -0.17 -23.46 26.92
N GLN A 600 -0.27 -24.39 27.89
CA GLN A 600 -1.56 -24.83 28.43
C GLN A 600 -2.29 -23.68 29.11
N LEU A 601 -1.59 -22.94 29.98
CA LEU A 601 -2.17 -21.79 30.66
C LEU A 601 -2.50 -20.66 29.68
N ALA A 602 -1.65 -20.44 28.67
CA ALA A 602 -1.89 -19.42 27.66
C ALA A 602 -3.12 -19.73 26.80
N PHE A 603 -3.29 -20.98 26.37
CA PHE A 603 -4.48 -21.39 25.59
C PHE A 603 -5.74 -21.37 26.44
N GLN A 604 -5.69 -21.86 27.68
CA GLN A 604 -6.85 -21.81 28.57
C GLN A 604 -7.36 -20.37 28.74
N ALA A 605 -6.47 -19.44 29.09
CA ALA A 605 -6.84 -18.03 29.32
C ALA A 605 -7.28 -17.33 28.03
N GLY A 606 -6.60 -17.58 26.91
CA GLY A 606 -6.92 -16.94 25.64
C GLY A 606 -8.25 -17.43 25.04
N MET A 607 -8.54 -18.72 25.16
CA MET A 607 -9.80 -19.32 24.71
C MET A 607 -10.99 -18.89 25.56
N GLU A 608 -10.81 -18.81 26.89
CA GLU A 608 -11.81 -18.23 27.80
C GLU A 608 -12.14 -16.79 27.40
N ALA A 609 -11.12 -15.96 27.14
CA ALA A 609 -11.32 -14.58 26.68
C ALA A 609 -11.97 -14.48 25.29
N ALA A 610 -11.76 -15.48 24.42
CA ALA A 610 -12.41 -15.58 23.12
C ALA A 610 -13.84 -16.14 23.19
N GLY A 611 -14.28 -16.64 24.35
CA GLY A 611 -15.59 -17.28 24.52
C GLY A 611 -15.71 -18.63 23.80
N LEU A 612 -14.60 -19.34 23.62
CA LEU A 612 -14.54 -20.65 22.97
C LEU A 612 -14.02 -21.71 23.97
N ASP A 613 -14.50 -22.94 23.83
CA ASP A 613 -14.08 -24.04 24.69
C ASP A 613 -12.62 -24.42 24.42
N TYR A 614 -11.95 -24.97 25.42
CA TYR A 614 -10.63 -25.58 25.25
C TYR A 614 -10.66 -26.98 25.85
N SER A 615 -10.34 -27.99 25.04
CA SER A 615 -10.40 -29.40 25.47
C SER A 615 -9.37 -29.75 26.53
N GLY A 616 -8.31 -28.95 26.65
CA GLY A 616 -7.13 -29.26 27.46
C GLY A 616 -6.03 -29.96 26.66
N GLU A 617 -6.26 -30.28 25.38
CA GLU A 617 -5.28 -30.89 24.49
C GLU A 617 -5.10 -30.04 23.23
N TYR A 618 -3.86 -29.90 22.78
CA TYR A 618 -3.54 -29.15 21.56
C TYR A 618 -2.56 -29.91 20.67
N ILE A 619 -2.59 -29.55 19.39
CA ILE A 619 -1.66 -30.01 18.37
C ILE A 619 -1.11 -28.80 17.61
N TRP A 620 0.03 -28.98 16.98
CA TRP A 620 0.64 -28.02 16.07
C TRP A 620 0.25 -28.33 14.64
N VAL A 621 -0.31 -27.35 13.94
CA VAL A 621 -0.77 -27.49 12.56
C VAL A 621 -0.13 -26.44 11.67
N ARG A 622 0.13 -26.81 10.41
CA ARG A 622 0.65 -25.89 9.40
C ARG A 622 -0.48 -25.03 8.84
N THR A 623 -0.23 -23.74 8.70
CA THR A 623 -1.24 -22.76 8.29
C THR A 623 -0.69 -21.77 7.28
N ASN A 624 -1.50 -21.48 6.26
CA ASN A 624 -1.20 -20.45 5.26
C ASN A 624 -2.16 -19.27 5.39
N MET A 625 -1.68 -18.09 5.01
CA MET A 625 -2.49 -16.90 4.88
C MET A 625 -2.06 -16.14 3.63
N TYR A 626 -2.99 -15.98 2.68
CA TYR A 626 -2.75 -15.23 1.43
C TYR A 626 -2.99 -13.73 1.60
N TRP A 627 -2.00 -12.95 1.23
CA TRP A 627 -1.99 -11.49 1.27
C TRP A 627 -1.79 -10.94 -0.13
N VAL A 628 -2.79 -10.26 -0.69
CA VAL A 628 -2.64 -9.64 -2.01
C VAL A 628 -1.60 -8.52 -1.96
N LEU A 629 -0.88 -8.35 -3.06
CA LEU A 629 0.11 -7.29 -3.24
C LEU A 629 -0.51 -6.17 -4.08
N ASN A 630 -0.52 -4.94 -3.57
CA ASN A 630 -1.14 -3.78 -4.23
C ASN A 630 -0.24 -2.55 -4.32
N HIS A 631 0.82 -2.51 -3.52
CA HIS A 631 1.80 -1.42 -3.49
C HIS A 631 3.11 -1.87 -4.13
N GLU A 632 4.14 -1.03 -3.98
CA GLU A 632 5.46 -1.27 -4.54
C GLU A 632 5.37 -1.41 -6.08
N VAL A 633 4.50 -0.62 -6.70
CA VAL A 633 4.32 -0.63 -8.17
C VAL A 633 5.56 -0.06 -8.83
N VAL A 634 6.15 -0.80 -9.77
CA VAL A 634 7.36 -0.36 -10.49
C VAL A 634 7.00 0.59 -11.65
N PRO A 635 7.94 1.47 -12.05
CA PRO A 635 7.92 2.14 -13.34
C PRO A 635 7.61 1.18 -14.50
N LYS A 636 6.89 1.67 -15.52
CA LYS A 636 6.44 0.86 -16.67
C LYS A 636 7.57 0.14 -17.40
N GLU A 637 8.77 0.70 -17.39
CA GLU A 637 9.96 0.11 -18.04
C GLU A 637 10.45 -1.17 -17.33
N MET A 638 10.01 -1.40 -16.10
CA MET A 638 10.39 -2.56 -15.27
C MET A 638 9.22 -3.53 -15.05
N ALA A 639 8.07 -3.34 -15.72
CA ALA A 639 7.00 -4.32 -15.69
C ALA A 639 7.46 -5.66 -16.29
N LEU A 640 6.80 -6.77 -15.94
CA LEU A 640 7.14 -8.08 -16.51
C LEU A 640 7.11 -8.06 -18.05
N SER A 641 8.15 -8.61 -18.67
CA SER A 641 8.22 -8.81 -20.12
C SER A 641 7.44 -10.03 -20.56
N CYS A 642 7.25 -10.15 -21.88
CA CYS A 642 6.60 -11.31 -22.48
C CYS A 642 7.35 -12.60 -22.15
N VAL A 643 8.69 -12.60 -22.27
CA VAL A 643 9.56 -13.78 -22.06
C VAL A 643 9.56 -14.23 -20.59
N GLN A 644 9.40 -13.30 -19.65
CA GLN A 644 9.35 -13.67 -18.23
C GLN A 644 8.15 -14.58 -17.93
N CYS A 645 7.00 -14.38 -18.58
CA CYS A 645 5.86 -15.29 -18.43
C CYS A 645 5.93 -16.44 -19.46
N HIS A 646 6.24 -16.14 -20.71
CA HIS A 646 6.17 -17.07 -21.83
C HIS A 646 7.55 -17.57 -22.23
N GLU A 647 7.99 -18.69 -21.66
CA GLU A 647 9.26 -19.36 -22.02
C GLU A 647 9.34 -19.62 -23.53
N SER A 648 8.20 -19.87 -24.20
CA SER A 648 8.14 -20.12 -25.64
C SER A 648 8.66 -18.96 -26.50
N LEU A 649 8.74 -17.74 -25.94
CA LEU A 649 9.27 -16.53 -26.59
C LEU A 649 10.76 -16.30 -26.32
N SER A 650 11.43 -17.13 -25.51
CA SER A 650 12.85 -16.97 -25.18
C SER A 650 13.82 -17.17 -26.36
N GLY A 651 13.35 -17.76 -27.46
CA GLY A 651 14.10 -17.86 -28.73
C GLY A 651 13.74 -16.78 -29.76
N GLU A 652 14.35 -16.81 -30.95
CA GLU A 652 13.94 -16.01 -32.11
C GLU A 652 12.65 -16.58 -32.72
N ARG A 653 11.54 -16.47 -31.98
CA ARG A 653 10.22 -16.79 -32.51
C ARG A 653 9.41 -15.52 -32.43
N THR A 654 9.37 -14.82 -33.56
CA THR A 654 8.21 -14.03 -33.93
C THR A 654 6.95 -14.82 -33.58
N CYS A 655 5.92 -14.12 -33.11
CA CYS A 655 4.60 -14.73 -33.02
C CYS A 655 4.07 -14.91 -34.46
N ASP A 656 4.64 -15.88 -35.20
CA ASP A 656 4.40 -16.17 -36.63
C ASP A 656 2.93 -16.52 -36.93
N ARG A 657 2.14 -16.73 -35.89
CA ARG A 657 0.70 -16.91 -36.00
C ARG A 657 -0.03 -15.58 -36.29
N CYS A 658 0.61 -14.44 -36.03
CA CYS A 658 -0.05 -13.14 -35.86
C CYS A 658 0.72 -11.96 -36.47
N HIS A 659 2.05 -11.98 -36.47
CA HIS A 659 2.89 -10.93 -37.05
C HIS A 659 3.75 -11.51 -38.18
N GLN A 660 3.64 -10.93 -39.37
CA GLN A 660 4.68 -11.10 -40.38
C GLN A 660 5.91 -10.32 -39.92
N ASP A 661 7.12 -10.85 -40.14
CA ASP A 661 8.40 -10.15 -39.95
C ASP A 661 8.38 -8.78 -40.66
N SER A 662 7.89 -7.75 -39.97
CA SER A 662 8.04 -6.38 -40.40
C SER A 662 9.45 -5.96 -40.02
N ARG A 663 10.24 -5.52 -41.00
CA ARG A 663 11.65 -5.12 -40.81
C ARG A 663 11.83 -3.90 -39.88
N ASP A 664 10.74 -3.32 -39.41
CA ASP A 664 10.70 -2.09 -38.62
C ASP A 664 10.47 -2.34 -37.12
N ILE A 665 10.24 -3.59 -36.67
CA ILE A 665 10.02 -3.94 -35.26
C ILE A 665 11.04 -5.00 -34.82
N ASP A 666 11.84 -4.67 -33.81
CA ASP A 666 12.71 -5.64 -33.14
C ASP A 666 11.90 -6.43 -32.10
N PHE A 667 11.40 -7.60 -32.51
CA PHE A 667 10.61 -8.49 -31.65
C PHE A 667 11.42 -9.06 -30.49
N GLN A 668 12.73 -9.24 -30.67
CA GLN A 668 13.59 -9.76 -29.61
C GLN A 668 13.71 -8.72 -28.49
N GLU A 669 14.01 -7.47 -28.86
CA GLU A 669 14.03 -6.36 -27.91
C GLU A 669 12.66 -6.22 -27.23
N LEU A 670 11.58 -6.29 -27.98
CA LEU A 670 10.23 -6.13 -27.46
C LEU A 670 9.83 -7.22 -26.46
N ALA A 671 10.07 -8.48 -26.79
CA ALA A 671 9.67 -9.60 -25.95
C ALA A 671 10.48 -9.68 -24.64
N GLN A 672 11.72 -9.19 -24.66
CA GLN A 672 12.64 -9.20 -23.53
C GLN A 672 12.61 -7.91 -22.69
N ARG A 673 12.05 -6.83 -23.22
CA ARG A 673 11.92 -5.55 -22.51
C ARG A 673 10.95 -5.69 -21.33
N GLY A 674 11.50 -5.76 -20.13
CA GLY A 674 10.76 -5.75 -18.87
C GLY A 674 11.69 -5.71 -17.67
N THR A 675 11.34 -6.41 -16.60
CA THR A 675 12.10 -6.36 -15.34
C THR A 675 13.54 -6.88 -15.53
N ASP A 676 14.52 -6.00 -15.35
CA ASP A 676 15.93 -6.38 -15.33
C ASP A 676 16.35 -6.75 -13.90
N PHE A 677 16.29 -8.05 -13.58
CA PHE A 677 16.75 -8.57 -12.29
C PHE A 677 18.27 -8.43 -12.11
N SER A 678 19.07 -8.36 -13.18
CA SER A 678 20.52 -8.11 -13.06
C SER A 678 20.76 -6.67 -12.61
N TYR A 679 19.98 -5.72 -13.11
CA TYR A 679 20.00 -4.35 -12.62
C TYR A 679 19.53 -4.27 -11.17
N MET A 680 18.42 -4.92 -10.79
CA MET A 680 17.98 -4.97 -9.40
C MET A 680 19.03 -5.57 -8.46
N LEU A 681 19.70 -6.66 -8.86
CA LEU A 681 20.82 -7.24 -8.13
C LEU A 681 21.98 -6.24 -7.98
N SER A 682 22.29 -5.47 -9.02
CA SER A 682 23.30 -4.39 -8.95
C SER A 682 22.93 -3.27 -7.97
N GLN A 683 21.64 -3.12 -7.65
CA GLN A 683 21.13 -2.22 -6.62
C GLN A 683 21.07 -2.87 -5.23
N GLY A 684 21.62 -4.09 -5.07
CA GLY A 684 21.69 -4.80 -3.80
C GLY A 684 20.45 -5.60 -3.44
N ARG A 685 19.56 -5.89 -4.40
CA ARG A 685 18.35 -6.69 -4.18
C ARG A 685 18.62 -8.18 -4.28
N ASP A 686 17.94 -8.96 -3.45
CA ASP A 686 18.02 -10.42 -3.48
C ASP A 686 17.11 -11.00 -4.56
N VAL A 687 17.60 -10.95 -5.80
CA VAL A 687 16.89 -11.42 -6.99
C VAL A 687 17.78 -12.33 -7.84
N THR A 688 18.87 -12.84 -7.28
CA THR A 688 19.86 -13.64 -8.01
C THR A 688 19.21 -14.83 -8.68
N ASP A 689 18.33 -15.52 -7.95
CA ASP A 689 17.62 -16.69 -8.44
C ASP A 689 16.60 -16.35 -9.52
N LEU A 690 16.15 -15.09 -9.63
CA LEU A 690 15.18 -14.63 -10.62
C LEU A 690 15.81 -14.28 -11.98
N ILE A 691 17.14 -14.20 -12.07
CA ILE A 691 17.83 -13.84 -13.31
C ILE A 691 17.64 -14.95 -14.35
N GLY A 692 16.95 -14.61 -15.45
CA GLY A 692 16.68 -15.54 -16.54
C GLY A 692 15.55 -16.53 -16.26
N ILE A 693 14.85 -16.41 -15.14
CA ILE A 693 13.63 -17.18 -14.90
C ILE A 693 12.56 -16.81 -15.94
N THR A 694 11.89 -17.85 -16.43
CA THR A 694 10.69 -17.79 -17.28
C THR A 694 9.57 -18.60 -16.62
N ASP A 695 8.36 -18.61 -17.19
CA ASP A 695 7.16 -19.22 -16.58
C ASP A 695 6.82 -18.64 -15.20
N TYR A 696 6.94 -17.31 -15.08
CA TYR A 696 6.73 -16.59 -13.82
C TYR A 696 5.36 -16.85 -13.17
N LEU A 697 4.35 -17.21 -13.97
CA LEU A 697 2.98 -17.43 -13.50
C LEU A 697 2.72 -18.89 -13.11
N ASP A 698 3.62 -19.83 -13.40
CA ASP A 698 3.39 -21.28 -13.31
C ASP A 698 2.05 -21.65 -13.95
N PHE A 699 2.01 -21.63 -15.29
CA PHE A 699 0.77 -21.83 -16.03
C PHE A 699 0.07 -23.15 -15.68
N LYS A 700 0.84 -24.20 -15.35
CA LYS A 700 0.28 -25.50 -14.96
C LYS A 700 -0.41 -25.44 -13.60
N ALA A 701 0.18 -24.77 -12.62
CA ALA A 701 -0.48 -24.55 -11.32
C ALA A 701 -1.76 -23.71 -11.46
N LEU A 702 -1.82 -22.82 -12.45
CA LEU A 702 -3.02 -22.03 -12.79
C LEU A 702 -4.06 -22.79 -13.62
N GLY A 703 -3.82 -24.06 -13.96
CA GLY A 703 -4.77 -24.91 -14.68
C GLY A 703 -4.68 -24.86 -16.22
N TYR A 704 -3.67 -24.20 -16.78
CA TYR A 704 -3.37 -24.29 -18.21
C TYR A 704 -2.63 -25.60 -18.54
N GLU A 705 -2.76 -26.08 -19.79
CA GLU A 705 -2.00 -27.25 -20.26
C GLU A 705 -0.47 -26.98 -20.31
N GLY A 706 -0.11 -25.71 -20.50
CA GLY A 706 1.24 -25.17 -20.54
C GLY A 706 1.18 -23.71 -20.95
N ASP A 707 2.25 -23.19 -21.55
CA ASP A 707 2.29 -21.82 -22.08
C ASP A 707 1.08 -21.53 -23.00
N PRO A 708 0.21 -20.57 -22.65
CA PRO A 708 -0.98 -20.23 -23.44
C PRO A 708 -0.70 -19.79 -24.87
N ILE A 709 0.51 -19.34 -25.19
CA ILE A 709 0.92 -19.03 -26.57
C ILE A 709 0.93 -20.29 -27.43
N ILE A 710 1.28 -21.43 -26.84
CA ILE A 710 1.39 -22.73 -27.52
C ILE A 710 0.05 -23.47 -27.48
N TYR A 711 -0.56 -23.56 -26.30
CA TYR A 711 -1.73 -24.42 -26.06
C TYR A 711 -3.07 -23.68 -26.16
N GLY A 712 -3.04 -22.35 -26.29
CA GLY A 712 -4.22 -21.51 -26.15
C GLY A 712 -4.52 -21.21 -24.68
N GLY A 713 -5.15 -20.07 -24.44
CA GLY A 713 -5.56 -19.65 -23.11
C GLY A 713 -7.06 -19.67 -22.89
N ARG A 714 -7.49 -18.97 -21.85
CA ARG A 714 -8.89 -18.67 -21.54
C ARG A 714 -9.68 -18.15 -22.76
N PHE A 715 -9.01 -17.41 -23.65
CA PHE A 715 -9.58 -16.93 -24.89
C PHE A 715 -9.01 -17.72 -26.07
N THR A 716 -9.88 -18.49 -26.73
CA THR A 716 -9.53 -19.41 -27.82
C THR A 716 -9.31 -18.72 -29.16
N GLN A 717 -9.66 -17.44 -29.27
CA GLN A 717 -9.37 -16.58 -30.40
C GLN A 717 -8.64 -15.33 -29.91
N LEU A 718 -7.38 -15.17 -30.31
CA LEU A 718 -6.78 -13.85 -30.34
C LEU A 718 -7.62 -13.02 -31.32
N PRO A 719 -8.04 -11.78 -31.00
CA PRO A 719 -8.81 -10.90 -31.88
C PRO A 719 -7.98 -10.35 -33.05
N LEU A 720 -7.06 -11.16 -33.58
CA LEU A 720 -6.43 -10.91 -34.87
C LEU A 720 -7.31 -11.60 -35.90
N GLY A 721 -8.48 -10.98 -36.11
CA GLY A 721 -9.33 -11.32 -37.25
C GLY A 721 -8.50 -11.16 -38.51
N THR A 722 -8.17 -12.28 -39.15
CA THR A 722 -7.91 -12.26 -40.58
C THR A 722 -9.17 -11.69 -41.22
N SER A 723 -9.04 -10.56 -41.89
CA SER A 723 -10.09 -9.90 -42.63
C SER A 723 -10.67 -10.85 -43.69
N GLU A 724 -11.68 -11.64 -43.34
CA GLU A 724 -12.50 -12.35 -44.33
C GLU A 724 -13.94 -12.65 -43.89
N GLU A 725 -14.35 -12.35 -42.65
CA GLU A 725 -15.76 -12.53 -42.21
C GLU A 725 -16.38 -11.26 -41.62
N ALA A 726 -16.15 -10.11 -42.27
CA ALA A 726 -16.99 -8.93 -42.11
C ALA A 726 -17.96 -8.82 -43.29
N THR A 727 -18.83 -9.83 -43.45
CA THR A 727 -20.07 -9.68 -44.22
C THR A 727 -21.18 -10.48 -43.56
N GLU A 728 -22.26 -9.76 -43.27
CA GLU A 728 -23.61 -10.18 -42.86
C GLU A 728 -23.92 -10.17 -41.35
N ASP A 729 -24.82 -9.23 -41.02
CA ASP A 729 -25.63 -9.04 -39.80
C ASP A 729 -24.99 -8.47 -38.51
N GLN A 730 -24.93 -7.13 -38.44
CA GLN A 730 -25.72 -6.29 -37.51
C GLN A 730 -25.61 -4.80 -37.84
#